data_AF-A0A848L1H5-F1
#
_entry.id   AF-A0A848L1H5-F1
#
_cell.length_a   1.000
_cell.length_b   1.000
_cell.length_c   1.000
_cell.angle_alpha   90.00
_cell.angle_beta   90.00
_cell.angle_gamma   90.00
#
_symmetry.space_group_name_H-M   'P 1'
#
loop_
_entity.id
_entity.type
_entity.pdbx_description
1 polymer ?
#
loop_
_entity_poly.entity_id
_entity_poly.type
_entity_poly.pdbx_seq_one_letter_code
_entity_poly.pdbx_strand_id
1 'polypeptide(L)'
;MSNFPTVVIEQARSSAWATTLDRAREMNPVNPGDSCISLAVDILRRRGMAVRDSTAAPLDAEALRGVDVYVIAHLALPGVEYVTGPLPPVYSPAELDVLEQFVHDGGGLIVLAECDTATSGNNLAALTARFGVEVRSMVVQESPGERRVSGNASWVLSDVDPALRGQGILTAVEQACFYRSGTLAVTDGLDATVLARTSATAWPAGAPLAVAVRAGLGRVVVFADSDLFGDDSIEEFDHRQLWANVVTWASGVRSVAPRGGSVTSGDRKWLPLKASVEELRLLQNSDGSVTDDDARRRAGELCSSVSAALASMSDGFAHDGDYFAAAVRDLERWAASGFGVPDFSASLAAFRPDLQRGDGVEHVVVFPMYTQNGNAGHVFEAVQFRVLWPGWLADLERTYDNPQFLPVEFVDFTSGYDTNSAVLFPETVTVAAPPEFHWGAIFCDREAARFRRVVGRAAELLSLAMPPDLERLLGSQSLAQSTFAMWDLLHDRTHSRGELPFDPFMIRQRMPFWLYSLEELRCDLSTFRVANELERQGHPYGWPVQLAILCDRLFRFPITGDRVRNYDGLGGQLLFGYLHRRSVLSWRDNRLSFDWKALPDSVIALSEEIEDLYRTGIDRDKVGQWLATYRFVSTYVTPAAGSSWARGDLPLGEAPRELVNLVAPDEFPLSVFYEALKRKMQPTIDSTRGIRAVA
;
A
#
# COMPACT_ATOMS: atom_id res chain seq x y z
N MET A 1 -7.61 1.93 -16.18
CA MET A 1 -7.32 0.50 -15.91
C MET A 1 -7.45 0.26 -14.42
N SER A 2 -8.00 -0.87 -13.98
CA SER A 2 -8.11 -1.20 -12.56
C SER A 2 -6.75 -1.55 -11.97
N ASN A 3 -6.48 -1.18 -10.71
CA ASN A 3 -5.31 -1.62 -9.95
C ASN A 3 -5.46 -3.06 -9.40
N PHE A 4 -6.64 -3.66 -9.59
CA PHE A 4 -7.00 -4.95 -9.03
C PHE A 4 -7.17 -6.02 -10.12
N PRO A 5 -6.93 -7.31 -9.80
CA PRO A 5 -6.94 -8.39 -10.77
C PRO A 5 -8.30 -8.64 -11.41
N THR A 6 -8.26 -9.17 -12.62
CA THR A 6 -9.40 -9.77 -13.33
C THR A 6 -9.33 -11.29 -13.18
N VAL A 7 -10.35 -11.85 -12.55
CA VAL A 7 -10.52 -13.29 -12.32
C VAL A 7 -11.59 -13.83 -13.26
N VAL A 8 -11.27 -14.89 -13.98
CA VAL A 8 -12.22 -15.67 -14.77
C VAL A 8 -12.46 -17.00 -14.10
N ILE A 9 -13.72 -17.36 -13.89
CA ILE A 9 -14.12 -18.66 -13.35
C ILE A 9 -14.72 -19.50 -14.47
N GLU A 10 -14.23 -20.73 -14.65
CA GLU A 10 -14.76 -21.66 -15.64
C GLU A 10 -16.22 -22.02 -15.32
N GLN A 11 -17.14 -21.63 -16.19
CA GLN A 11 -18.56 -21.96 -16.12
C GLN A 11 -19.11 -22.49 -17.46
N ALA A 12 -18.31 -22.46 -18.52
CA ALA A 12 -18.69 -22.89 -19.86
C ALA A 12 -18.60 -24.40 -20.02
N ARG A 13 -17.61 -25.03 -19.38
CA ARG A 13 -17.54 -26.48 -19.19
C ARG A 13 -18.42 -26.91 -18.02
N SER A 14 -18.69 -28.21 -17.98
CA SER A 14 -19.45 -28.91 -16.94
C SER A 14 -18.82 -28.76 -15.54
N SER A 15 -18.84 -27.55 -14.98
CA SER A 15 -18.34 -27.23 -13.64
C SER A 15 -19.40 -27.57 -12.60
N ALA A 16 -19.00 -28.20 -11.51
CA ALA A 16 -19.89 -28.56 -10.42
C ALA A 16 -20.37 -27.35 -9.58
N TRP A 17 -19.74 -26.19 -9.76
CA TRP A 17 -19.95 -25.02 -8.93
C TRP A 17 -20.49 -23.86 -9.75
N ALA A 18 -21.68 -23.36 -9.41
CA ALA A 18 -22.23 -22.15 -10.01
C ALA A 18 -21.75 -20.88 -9.30
N THR A 19 -21.37 -19.86 -10.06
CA THR A 19 -20.97 -18.53 -9.53
C THR A 19 -22.16 -17.66 -9.09
N THR A 20 -23.40 -18.13 -9.31
CA THR A 20 -24.62 -17.43 -8.88
C THR A 20 -25.60 -18.40 -8.23
N LEU A 21 -26.31 -17.90 -7.21
CA LEU A 21 -27.31 -18.69 -6.48
C LEU A 21 -28.47 -19.15 -7.37
N ASP A 22 -28.89 -18.32 -8.32
CA ASP A 22 -29.98 -18.69 -9.22
C ASP A 22 -29.59 -19.87 -10.13
N ARG A 23 -28.36 -19.87 -10.65
CA ARG A 23 -27.86 -21.00 -11.43
C ARG A 23 -27.68 -22.25 -10.55
N ALA A 24 -27.21 -22.09 -9.31
CA ALA A 24 -27.11 -23.20 -8.36
C ALA A 24 -28.48 -23.82 -8.05
N ARG A 25 -29.54 -23.01 -7.93
CA ARG A 25 -30.92 -23.51 -7.73
C ARG A 25 -31.46 -24.31 -8.91
N GLU A 26 -31.01 -24.01 -10.14
CA GLU A 26 -31.34 -24.80 -11.31
C GLU A 26 -30.59 -26.14 -11.30
N MET A 27 -29.32 -26.12 -10.89
CA MET A 27 -28.45 -27.30 -10.82
C MET A 27 -28.88 -28.27 -9.72
N ASN A 28 -29.00 -27.77 -8.49
CA ASN A 28 -29.37 -28.53 -7.30
C ASN A 28 -30.52 -27.83 -6.54
N PRO A 29 -31.79 -28.04 -6.96
CA PRO A 29 -32.93 -27.37 -6.35
C PRO A 29 -33.16 -27.70 -4.87
N VAL A 30 -32.64 -28.84 -4.40
CA VAL A 30 -32.85 -29.32 -3.03
C VAL A 30 -31.84 -28.69 -2.07
N ASN A 31 -30.57 -28.59 -2.48
CA ASN A 31 -29.51 -28.00 -1.68
C ASN A 31 -28.56 -27.15 -2.54
N PRO A 32 -28.97 -25.95 -2.99
CA PRO A 32 -28.16 -25.16 -3.91
C PRO A 32 -26.81 -24.71 -3.34
N GLY A 33 -26.64 -24.65 -2.01
CA GLY A 33 -25.37 -24.28 -1.38
C GLY A 33 -24.22 -25.24 -1.70
N ASP A 34 -24.55 -26.52 -1.86
CA ASP A 34 -23.64 -27.64 -2.21
C ASP A 34 -23.27 -27.66 -3.71
N SER A 35 -23.64 -26.62 -4.44
CA SER A 35 -23.23 -26.42 -5.85
C SER A 35 -23.10 -24.93 -6.18
N CYS A 36 -22.86 -24.08 -5.17
CA CYS A 36 -22.71 -22.63 -5.34
C CYS A 36 -21.42 -22.11 -4.71
N ILE A 37 -20.77 -21.16 -5.40
CA ILE A 37 -19.58 -20.43 -4.93
C ILE A 37 -19.81 -18.91 -5.01
N SER A 38 -21.06 -18.47 -4.84
CA SER A 38 -21.41 -17.04 -4.97
C SER A 38 -20.79 -16.18 -3.87
N LEU A 39 -20.64 -16.72 -2.66
CA LEU A 39 -19.92 -16.07 -1.57
C LEU A 39 -18.42 -15.96 -1.87
N ALA A 40 -17.82 -17.00 -2.47
CA ALA A 40 -16.43 -16.98 -2.92
C ALA A 40 -16.19 -15.86 -3.94
N VAL A 41 -17.12 -15.67 -4.89
CA VAL A 41 -17.10 -14.57 -5.86
C VAL A 41 -17.21 -13.21 -5.16
N ASP A 42 -18.12 -13.07 -4.22
CA ASP A 42 -18.36 -11.81 -3.50
C ASP A 42 -17.16 -11.41 -2.62
N ILE A 43 -16.45 -12.38 -2.02
CA ILE A 43 -15.21 -12.14 -1.29
C ILE A 43 -14.16 -11.47 -2.20
N LEU A 44 -13.98 -11.97 -3.42
CA LEU A 44 -13.02 -11.39 -4.37
C LEU A 44 -13.45 -10.00 -4.86
N ARG A 45 -14.75 -9.80 -5.11
CA ARG A 45 -15.29 -8.49 -5.50
C ARG A 45 -15.09 -7.43 -4.42
N ARG A 46 -15.29 -7.79 -3.14
CA ARG A 46 -15.01 -6.90 -1.99
C ARG A 46 -13.52 -6.56 -1.84
N ARG A 47 -12.62 -7.40 -2.37
CA ARG A 47 -11.18 -7.10 -2.51
C ARG A 47 -10.86 -6.27 -3.77
N GLY A 48 -11.87 -5.80 -4.50
CA GLY A 48 -11.73 -4.97 -5.69
C GLY A 48 -11.50 -5.75 -6.99
N MET A 49 -11.48 -7.09 -6.94
CA MET A 49 -11.23 -7.91 -8.12
C MET A 49 -12.44 -7.88 -9.07
N ALA A 50 -12.17 -7.81 -10.36
CA ALA A 50 -13.20 -8.00 -11.37
C ALA A 50 -13.39 -9.51 -11.59
N VAL A 51 -14.56 -10.05 -11.23
CA VAL A 51 -14.85 -11.48 -11.39
C VAL A 51 -15.92 -11.69 -12.46
N ARG A 52 -15.61 -12.53 -13.45
CA ARG A 52 -16.53 -12.91 -14.53
C ARG A 52 -16.43 -14.39 -14.87
N ASP A 53 -17.47 -14.91 -15.51
CA ASP A 53 -17.51 -16.29 -15.96
C ASP A 53 -16.80 -16.46 -17.32
N SER A 54 -16.29 -17.67 -17.58
CA SER A 54 -15.86 -18.08 -18.92
C SER A 54 -17.07 -18.21 -19.87
N THR A 55 -16.81 -18.12 -21.18
CA THR A 55 -17.85 -18.31 -22.20
C THR A 55 -17.59 -19.60 -22.97
N ALA A 56 -18.60 -20.12 -23.67
CA ALA A 56 -18.46 -21.32 -24.51
C ALA A 56 -17.68 -21.08 -25.82
N ALA A 57 -17.02 -19.94 -25.96
CA ALA A 57 -16.07 -19.71 -27.04
C ALA A 57 -14.82 -20.60 -26.84
N PRO A 58 -14.10 -20.96 -27.92
CA PRO A 58 -12.83 -21.68 -27.81
C PRO A 58 -11.87 -20.97 -26.86
N LEU A 59 -11.20 -21.74 -25.99
CA LEU A 59 -10.21 -21.17 -25.08
C LEU A 59 -8.88 -20.99 -25.82
N ASP A 60 -8.61 -19.77 -26.27
CA ASP A 60 -7.37 -19.39 -26.91
C ASP A 60 -6.66 -18.23 -26.17
N ALA A 61 -5.50 -17.81 -26.69
CA ALA A 61 -4.74 -16.71 -26.11
C ALA A 61 -5.52 -15.37 -26.10
N GLU A 62 -6.46 -15.17 -27.03
CA GLU A 62 -7.30 -13.98 -27.06
C GLU A 62 -8.32 -14.00 -25.93
N ALA A 63 -8.94 -15.15 -25.66
CA ALA A 63 -9.89 -15.33 -24.58
C ALA A 63 -9.27 -15.05 -23.19
N LEU A 64 -7.96 -15.29 -23.04
CA LEU A 64 -7.18 -15.02 -21.83
C LEU A 64 -6.53 -13.63 -21.79
N ARG A 65 -6.67 -12.81 -22.85
CA ARG A 65 -6.11 -11.47 -22.88
C ARG A 65 -6.69 -10.60 -21.77
N GLY A 66 -5.82 -10.11 -20.90
CA GLY A 66 -6.20 -9.25 -19.78
C GLY A 66 -6.82 -9.99 -18.59
N VAL A 67 -6.85 -11.32 -18.61
CA VAL A 67 -7.15 -12.16 -17.44
C VAL A 67 -5.90 -12.25 -16.58
N ASP A 68 -6.05 -12.10 -15.27
CA ASP A 68 -4.95 -12.24 -14.32
C ASP A 68 -4.99 -13.61 -13.63
N VAL A 69 -6.18 -14.13 -13.34
CA VAL A 69 -6.36 -15.48 -12.77
C VAL A 69 -7.47 -16.23 -13.49
N TYR A 70 -7.21 -17.48 -13.87
CA TYR A 70 -8.22 -18.42 -14.34
C TYR A 70 -8.47 -19.50 -13.28
N VAL A 71 -9.72 -19.66 -12.87
CA VAL A 71 -10.14 -20.61 -11.83
C VAL A 71 -10.96 -21.72 -12.46
N ILE A 72 -10.57 -22.97 -12.22
CA ILE A 72 -11.29 -24.17 -12.61
C ILE A 72 -11.86 -24.81 -11.35
N ALA A 73 -13.13 -24.53 -11.07
CA ALA A 73 -13.84 -25.09 -9.92
C ALA A 73 -14.48 -26.43 -10.33
N HIS A 74 -13.76 -27.53 -10.10
CA HIS A 74 -14.13 -28.93 -10.33
C HIS A 74 -15.03 -29.21 -11.56
N LEU A 75 -14.49 -29.90 -12.56
CA LEU A 75 -15.25 -30.31 -13.75
C LEU A 75 -15.69 -31.77 -13.64
N ALA A 76 -16.94 -32.07 -14.01
CA ALA A 76 -17.47 -33.42 -13.96
C ALA A 76 -18.48 -33.69 -15.08
N LEU A 77 -18.71 -34.97 -15.40
CA LEU A 77 -19.77 -35.35 -16.32
C LEU A 77 -21.15 -35.09 -15.70
N PRO A 78 -22.14 -34.64 -16.49
CA PRO A 78 -23.54 -34.62 -16.03
C PRO A 78 -23.96 -36.00 -15.51
N GLY A 79 -24.47 -36.05 -14.28
CA GLY A 79 -24.89 -37.29 -13.62
C GLY A 79 -23.84 -37.93 -12.71
N VAL A 80 -22.59 -37.48 -12.77
CA VAL A 80 -21.65 -37.62 -11.63
C VAL A 80 -21.91 -36.49 -10.65
N GLU A 81 -21.94 -35.26 -11.15
CA GLU A 81 -22.28 -34.05 -10.40
C GLU A 81 -23.43 -33.27 -11.06
N TYR A 82 -23.98 -32.30 -10.32
CA TYR A 82 -24.79 -31.23 -10.88
C TYR A 82 -23.87 -30.19 -11.52
N VAL A 83 -24.06 -29.84 -12.80
CA VAL A 83 -23.07 -29.07 -13.55
C VAL A 83 -23.60 -27.85 -14.33
N THR A 84 -22.74 -26.86 -14.54
CA THR A 84 -22.95 -25.68 -15.39
C THR A 84 -22.62 -25.96 -16.85
N GLY A 85 -22.89 -24.99 -17.73
CA GLY A 85 -22.27 -24.93 -19.05
C GLY A 85 -22.73 -25.99 -20.07
N PRO A 86 -22.57 -25.73 -21.38
CA PRO A 86 -22.90 -26.70 -22.43
C PRO A 86 -21.71 -27.57 -22.86
N LEU A 87 -20.48 -27.25 -22.47
CA LEU A 87 -19.27 -27.95 -22.91
C LEU A 87 -18.93 -29.15 -22.01
N PRO A 88 -18.34 -30.22 -22.56
CA PRO A 88 -17.91 -31.38 -21.76
C PRO A 88 -16.81 -30.99 -20.75
N PRO A 89 -16.58 -31.79 -19.69
CA PRO A 89 -15.62 -31.49 -18.62
C PRO A 89 -14.14 -31.66 -19.02
N VAL A 90 -13.82 -31.57 -20.31
CA VAL A 90 -12.47 -31.80 -20.83
C VAL A 90 -11.96 -30.60 -21.62
N TYR A 91 -10.67 -30.34 -21.48
CA TYR A 91 -9.93 -29.44 -22.36
C TYR A 91 -9.30 -30.24 -23.51
N SER A 92 -9.33 -29.69 -24.72
CA SER A 92 -8.54 -30.26 -25.82
C SER A 92 -7.04 -30.08 -25.56
N PRO A 93 -6.15 -30.85 -26.23
CA PRO A 93 -4.70 -30.66 -26.10
C PRO A 93 -4.25 -29.21 -26.34
N ALA A 94 -4.82 -28.54 -27.35
CA ALA A 94 -4.50 -27.15 -27.66
C ALA A 94 -4.93 -26.18 -26.55
N GLU A 95 -6.08 -26.42 -25.91
CA GLU A 95 -6.54 -25.58 -24.78
C GLU A 95 -5.68 -25.80 -23.53
N LEU A 96 -5.21 -27.02 -23.31
CA LEU A 96 -4.21 -27.30 -22.26
C LEU A 96 -2.89 -26.56 -22.53
N ASP A 97 -2.42 -26.54 -23.79
CA ASP A 97 -1.21 -25.78 -24.18
C ASP A 97 -1.41 -24.27 -23.97
N VAL A 98 -2.59 -23.74 -24.28
CA VAL A 98 -2.95 -22.32 -24.05
C VAL A 98 -2.93 -21.98 -22.55
N LEU A 99 -3.52 -22.82 -21.70
CA LEU A 99 -3.51 -22.62 -20.24
C LEU A 99 -2.09 -22.69 -19.66
N GLU A 100 -1.28 -23.65 -20.13
CA GLU A 100 0.13 -23.76 -19.73
C GLU A 100 0.93 -22.51 -20.12
N GLN A 101 0.79 -22.06 -21.37
CA GLN A 101 1.47 -20.86 -21.85
C GLN A 101 1.01 -19.60 -21.09
N PHE A 102 -0.30 -19.46 -20.85
CA PHE A 102 -0.86 -18.36 -20.06
C PHE A 102 -0.22 -18.25 -18.68
N VAL A 103 -0.03 -19.37 -17.98
CA VAL A 103 0.67 -19.39 -16.69
C VAL A 103 2.12 -19.01 -16.86
N HIS A 104 2.85 -19.61 -17.82
CA HIS A 104 4.26 -19.28 -18.03
C HIS A 104 4.51 -17.80 -18.37
N ASP A 105 3.54 -17.15 -19.02
CA ASP A 105 3.57 -15.72 -19.39
C ASP A 105 3.20 -14.77 -18.22
N GLY A 106 2.84 -15.29 -17.05
CA GLY A 106 2.56 -14.50 -15.85
C GLY A 106 1.14 -14.65 -15.29
N GLY A 107 0.28 -15.44 -15.94
CA GLY A 107 -1.07 -15.72 -15.48
C GLY A 107 -1.12 -16.60 -14.23
N GLY A 108 -2.19 -16.45 -13.46
CA GLY A 108 -2.53 -17.31 -12.34
C GLY A 108 -3.51 -18.42 -12.74
N LEU A 109 -3.27 -19.66 -12.32
CA LEU A 109 -4.22 -20.77 -12.48
C LEU A 109 -4.58 -21.35 -11.11
N ILE A 110 -5.87 -21.53 -10.86
CA ILE A 110 -6.36 -22.26 -9.68
C ILE A 110 -7.17 -23.46 -10.15
N VAL A 111 -6.84 -24.65 -9.65
CA VAL A 111 -7.57 -25.89 -9.94
C VAL A 111 -8.10 -26.46 -8.63
N LEU A 112 -9.41 -26.55 -8.51
CA LEU A 112 -10.08 -27.28 -7.45
C LEU A 112 -10.38 -28.68 -7.98
N ALA A 113 -9.57 -29.65 -7.57
CA ALA A 113 -9.79 -31.07 -7.85
C ALA A 113 -10.68 -31.69 -6.77
N GLU A 114 -10.97 -32.99 -6.91
CA GLU A 114 -11.75 -33.74 -5.92
C GLU A 114 -11.25 -35.17 -5.66
N CYS A 115 -11.76 -35.81 -4.60
CA CYS A 115 -11.48 -37.22 -4.29
C CYS A 115 -11.74 -38.18 -5.45
N ASP A 116 -12.62 -37.83 -6.38
CA ASP A 116 -13.05 -38.69 -7.46
C ASP A 116 -12.58 -38.21 -8.85
N THR A 117 -11.64 -37.26 -8.91
CA THR A 117 -11.13 -36.63 -10.16
C THR A 117 -10.89 -37.62 -11.31
N ALA A 118 -10.34 -38.80 -11.03
CA ALA A 118 -10.04 -39.85 -12.02
C ALA A 118 -11.30 -40.49 -12.64
N THR A 119 -12.45 -40.39 -11.96
CA THR A 119 -13.75 -40.94 -12.37
C THR A 119 -14.78 -39.87 -12.76
N SER A 120 -14.53 -38.58 -12.49
CA SER A 120 -15.45 -37.49 -12.86
C SER A 120 -15.52 -37.23 -14.37
N GLY A 121 -14.66 -37.88 -15.16
CA GLY A 121 -14.64 -37.78 -16.63
C GLY A 121 -13.96 -36.51 -17.16
N ASN A 122 -13.29 -35.75 -16.29
CA ASN A 122 -12.47 -34.59 -16.65
C ASN A 122 -11.03 -34.99 -16.99
N ASN A 123 -10.22 -34.01 -17.42
CA ASN A 123 -8.78 -34.18 -17.61
C ASN A 123 -7.94 -33.19 -16.79
N LEU A 124 -8.42 -32.80 -15.60
CA LEU A 124 -7.72 -31.87 -14.71
C LEU A 124 -6.39 -32.44 -14.22
N ALA A 125 -6.30 -33.76 -13.98
CA ALA A 125 -5.04 -34.41 -13.63
C ALA A 125 -3.96 -34.26 -14.73
N ALA A 126 -4.37 -34.22 -16.01
CA ALA A 126 -3.44 -33.98 -17.12
C ALA A 126 -2.97 -32.51 -17.16
N LEU A 127 -3.85 -31.57 -16.80
CA LEU A 127 -3.50 -30.15 -16.69
C LEU A 127 -2.52 -29.90 -15.52
N THR A 128 -2.84 -30.38 -14.31
CA THR A 128 -2.00 -30.15 -13.13
C THR A 128 -0.63 -30.84 -13.26
N ALA A 129 -0.56 -31.98 -13.96
CA ALA A 129 0.69 -32.68 -14.21
C ALA A 129 1.70 -31.86 -15.04
N ARG A 130 1.23 -30.96 -15.92
CA ARG A 130 2.11 -30.02 -16.66
C ARG A 130 2.88 -29.09 -15.72
N PHE A 131 2.32 -28.83 -14.54
CA PHE A 131 2.94 -28.02 -13.49
C PHE A 131 3.57 -28.87 -12.38
N GLY A 132 3.75 -30.18 -12.59
CA GLY A 132 4.40 -31.07 -11.63
C GLY A 132 3.55 -31.40 -10.40
N VAL A 133 2.21 -31.27 -10.48
CA VAL A 133 1.28 -31.64 -9.41
C VAL A 133 0.39 -32.79 -9.85
N GLU A 134 0.54 -33.94 -9.19
CA GLU A 134 -0.28 -35.14 -9.38
C GLU A 134 -1.51 -35.06 -8.46
N VAL A 135 -2.71 -35.24 -9.02
CA VAL A 135 -3.95 -35.41 -8.25
C VAL A 135 -4.21 -36.91 -8.04
N ARG A 136 -4.37 -37.33 -6.78
CA ARG A 136 -4.67 -38.72 -6.41
C ARG A 136 -6.08 -38.85 -5.90
N SER A 137 -6.91 -39.53 -6.69
CA SER A 137 -8.29 -39.83 -6.36
C SER A 137 -8.40 -40.91 -5.29
N MET A 138 -8.82 -40.48 -4.10
CA MET A 138 -9.18 -41.30 -2.95
C MET A 138 -9.98 -40.45 -1.98
N VAL A 139 -10.66 -41.05 -1.01
CA VAL A 139 -11.28 -40.28 0.08
C VAL A 139 -10.36 -40.34 1.29
N VAL A 140 -9.80 -39.21 1.70
CA VAL A 140 -9.04 -39.10 2.94
C VAL A 140 -9.95 -39.41 4.12
N GLN A 141 -9.44 -40.14 5.11
CA GLN A 141 -10.18 -40.42 6.34
C GLN A 141 -9.39 -40.03 7.59
N GLU A 142 -10.02 -39.33 8.52
CA GLU A 142 -9.46 -38.96 9.82
C GLU A 142 -9.94 -39.92 10.92
N SER A 143 -9.03 -40.33 11.79
CA SER A 143 -9.36 -41.16 12.95
C SER A 143 -10.27 -40.40 13.95
N PRO A 144 -10.99 -41.09 14.86
CA PRO A 144 -11.78 -40.38 15.87
C PRO A 144 -10.87 -39.47 16.72
N GLY A 145 -11.21 -38.19 16.81
CA GLY A 145 -10.41 -37.19 17.54
C GLY A 145 -10.77 -35.75 17.15
N GLU A 146 -9.98 -34.79 17.62
CA GLU A 146 -10.23 -33.34 17.42
C GLU A 146 -10.10 -32.89 15.95
N ARG A 147 -9.36 -33.65 15.13
CA ARG A 147 -9.20 -33.36 13.70
C ARG A 147 -10.35 -33.87 12.83
N ARG A 148 -11.24 -34.69 13.39
CA ARG A 148 -12.43 -35.21 12.72
C ARG A 148 -13.59 -34.25 12.96
N VAL A 149 -13.92 -33.43 11.96
CA VAL A 149 -14.95 -32.41 12.09
C VAL A 149 -16.33 -33.04 12.08
N SER A 150 -17.19 -32.60 13.01
CA SER A 150 -18.59 -33.06 13.15
C SER A 150 -18.78 -34.58 13.24
N GLY A 151 -17.74 -35.32 13.65
CA GLY A 151 -17.76 -36.78 13.72
C GLY A 151 -17.74 -37.50 12.37
N ASN A 152 -17.66 -36.78 11.24
CA ASN A 152 -17.56 -37.37 9.92
C ASN A 152 -16.10 -37.71 9.60
N ALA A 153 -15.82 -38.97 9.25
CA ALA A 153 -14.46 -39.43 8.99
C ALA A 153 -13.83 -38.79 7.73
N SER A 154 -14.61 -38.34 6.75
CA SER A 154 -14.06 -37.66 5.57
C SER A 154 -13.81 -36.17 5.78
N TRP A 155 -14.33 -35.58 6.86
CA TRP A 155 -14.18 -34.16 7.18
C TRP A 155 -12.94 -33.95 8.04
N VAL A 156 -11.83 -33.64 7.37
CA VAL A 156 -10.50 -33.67 7.95
C VAL A 156 -9.97 -32.25 8.14
N LEU A 157 -9.65 -31.90 9.39
CA LEU A 157 -9.00 -30.64 9.72
C LEU A 157 -7.50 -30.74 9.40
N SER A 158 -7.08 -30.03 8.36
CA SER A 158 -5.72 -30.11 7.84
C SER A 158 -4.65 -29.61 8.82
N ASP A 159 -3.45 -30.15 8.70
CA ASP A 159 -2.23 -29.54 9.21
C ASP A 159 -1.72 -28.50 8.21
N VAL A 160 -1.98 -27.22 8.50
CA VAL A 160 -1.33 -26.12 7.79
C VAL A 160 0.18 -26.11 8.08
N ASP A 161 0.99 -25.79 7.07
CA ASP A 161 2.46 -25.78 7.20
C ASP A 161 2.88 -24.90 8.40
N PRO A 162 3.57 -25.46 9.42
CA PRO A 162 3.98 -24.69 10.59
C PRO A 162 4.84 -23.46 10.27
N ALA A 163 5.64 -23.48 9.19
CA ALA A 163 6.46 -22.36 8.77
C ALA A 163 5.65 -21.22 8.13
N LEU A 164 4.42 -21.52 7.71
CA LEU A 164 3.49 -20.58 7.08
C LEU A 164 2.24 -20.34 7.90
N ARG A 165 2.04 -21.00 9.04
CA ARG A 165 0.83 -20.85 9.86
C ARG A 165 0.58 -19.37 10.17
N GLY A 166 -0.52 -18.84 9.64
CA GLY A 166 -0.87 -17.43 9.76
C GLY A 166 0.03 -16.46 8.99
N GLN A 167 0.95 -16.90 8.11
CA GLN A 167 1.95 -16.08 7.41
C GLN A 167 1.95 -16.33 5.89
N GLY A 168 2.55 -15.43 5.11
CA GLY A 168 2.74 -15.66 3.67
C GLY A 168 1.39 -15.81 2.96
N ILE A 169 1.28 -16.78 2.04
CA ILE A 169 0.00 -17.16 1.40
C ILE A 169 -1.06 -17.65 2.40
N LEU A 170 -0.68 -18.04 3.61
CA LEU A 170 -1.59 -18.42 4.70
C LEU A 170 -1.73 -17.31 5.74
N THR A 171 -1.54 -16.04 5.34
CA THR A 171 -1.76 -14.88 6.23
C THR A 171 -3.16 -14.95 6.86
N ALA A 172 -3.21 -14.90 8.19
CA ALA A 172 -4.44 -15.05 8.97
C ALA A 172 -5.23 -16.37 8.71
N VAL A 173 -4.56 -17.41 8.22
CA VAL A 173 -5.11 -18.77 8.06
C VAL A 173 -4.36 -19.72 9.00
N GLU A 174 -5.08 -20.26 9.96
CA GLU A 174 -4.58 -21.22 10.95
C GLU A 174 -5.23 -22.59 10.79
N GLN A 175 -6.46 -22.63 10.26
CA GLN A 175 -7.27 -23.82 10.14
C GLN A 175 -8.01 -23.87 8.81
N ALA A 176 -8.02 -25.06 8.18
CA ALA A 176 -8.83 -25.37 7.02
C ALA A 176 -9.30 -26.82 7.08
N CYS A 177 -10.60 -27.04 6.95
CA CYS A 177 -11.24 -28.34 6.84
C CYS A 177 -11.42 -28.72 5.37
N PHE A 178 -11.23 -30.01 5.11
CA PHE A 178 -11.38 -30.64 3.81
C PHE A 178 -12.44 -31.74 3.99
N TYR A 179 -13.53 -31.74 3.21
CA TYR A 179 -14.75 -32.51 3.47
C TYR A 179 -14.79 -33.85 2.75
N ARG A 180 -14.27 -33.91 1.52
CA ARG A 180 -14.16 -35.15 0.74
C ARG A 180 -12.91 -35.10 -0.14
N SER A 181 -11.81 -34.65 0.45
CA SER A 181 -10.57 -34.47 -0.31
C SER A 181 -9.95 -35.75 -0.82
N GLY A 182 -9.36 -35.65 -2.01
CA GLY A 182 -8.26 -36.49 -2.48
C GLY A 182 -6.94 -36.16 -1.78
N THR A 183 -5.83 -36.50 -2.43
CA THR A 183 -4.50 -36.02 -2.04
C THR A 183 -3.71 -35.54 -3.25
N LEU A 184 -2.66 -34.77 -3.02
CA LEU A 184 -1.74 -34.31 -4.05
C LEU A 184 -0.36 -34.93 -3.85
N ALA A 185 0.39 -35.04 -4.94
CA ALA A 185 1.84 -35.24 -4.89
C ALA A 185 2.54 -34.21 -5.77
N VAL A 186 3.75 -33.85 -5.37
CA VAL A 186 4.54 -32.79 -6.00
C VAL A 186 5.83 -33.41 -6.52
N THR A 187 6.18 -33.09 -7.77
CA THR A 187 7.44 -33.52 -8.36
C THR A 187 8.63 -32.93 -7.60
N ASP A 188 9.65 -33.75 -7.33
CA ASP A 188 10.87 -33.32 -6.64
C ASP A 188 11.59 -32.19 -7.40
N GLY A 189 12.09 -31.20 -6.66
CA GLY A 189 12.86 -30.08 -7.21
C GLY A 189 12.02 -28.93 -7.80
N LEU A 190 10.69 -29.00 -7.71
CA LEU A 190 9.78 -27.93 -8.11
C LEU A 190 9.80 -26.78 -7.07
N ASP A 191 9.69 -25.53 -7.53
CA ASP A 191 9.43 -24.38 -6.65
C ASP A 191 7.96 -24.39 -6.20
N ALA A 192 7.69 -25.26 -5.22
CA ALA A 192 6.37 -25.55 -4.72
C ALA A 192 6.31 -25.46 -3.19
N THR A 193 5.18 -24.96 -2.71
CA THR A 193 4.86 -24.81 -1.30
C THR A 193 3.61 -25.64 -1.00
N VAL A 194 3.73 -26.60 -0.07
CA VAL A 194 2.56 -27.36 0.41
C VAL A 194 1.87 -26.53 1.49
N LEU A 195 0.62 -26.14 1.23
CA LEU A 195 -0.14 -25.24 2.10
C LEU A 195 -0.79 -25.99 3.26
N ALA A 196 -1.32 -27.18 2.96
CA ALA A 196 -2.08 -28.00 3.89
C ALA A 196 -1.75 -29.47 3.67
N ARG A 197 -1.74 -30.24 4.76
CA ARG A 197 -1.52 -31.69 4.77
C ARG A 197 -2.60 -32.40 5.57
N THR A 198 -2.80 -33.67 5.29
CA THR A 198 -3.51 -34.56 6.22
C THR A 198 -2.72 -34.71 7.51
N SER A 199 -3.43 -34.91 8.62
CA SER A 199 -2.80 -35.05 9.93
C SER A 199 -2.00 -36.36 10.05
N ALA A 200 -1.27 -36.50 11.16
CA ALA A 200 -0.61 -37.76 11.51
C ALA A 200 -1.60 -38.91 11.82
N THR A 201 -2.85 -38.62 12.14
CA THR A 201 -3.90 -39.60 12.48
C THR A 201 -4.84 -39.92 11.31
N ALA A 202 -4.68 -39.20 10.19
CA ALA A 202 -5.42 -39.44 8.97
C ALA A 202 -4.81 -40.56 8.12
N TRP A 203 -5.61 -41.12 7.22
CA TRP A 203 -5.18 -42.01 6.16
C TRP A 203 -5.43 -41.38 4.78
N PRO A 204 -4.38 -41.21 3.95
CA PRO A 204 -2.96 -41.36 4.28
C PRO A 204 -2.47 -40.22 5.19
N ALA A 205 -1.46 -40.48 6.04
CA ALA A 205 -0.92 -39.47 6.95
C ALA A 205 0.09 -38.55 6.26
N GLY A 206 0.08 -37.24 6.58
CA GLY A 206 1.04 -36.25 6.08
C GLY A 206 0.98 -35.95 4.57
N ALA A 207 -0.06 -36.42 3.88
CA ALA A 207 -0.22 -36.24 2.44
C ALA A 207 -0.65 -34.80 2.13
N PRO A 208 -0.06 -34.14 1.09
CA PRO A 208 -0.48 -32.82 0.64
C PRO A 208 -1.97 -32.77 0.25
N LEU A 209 -2.65 -31.71 0.66
CA LEU A 209 -4.05 -31.41 0.33
C LEU A 209 -4.18 -30.16 -0.55
N ALA A 210 -3.27 -29.21 -0.39
CA ALA A 210 -3.20 -28.00 -1.20
C ALA A 210 -1.75 -27.61 -1.49
N VAL A 211 -1.45 -27.23 -2.73
CA VAL A 211 -0.09 -26.92 -3.19
C VAL A 211 -0.12 -25.64 -4.03
N ALA A 212 0.83 -24.73 -3.76
CA ALA A 212 1.10 -23.55 -4.57
C ALA A 212 2.43 -23.74 -5.31
N VAL A 213 2.48 -23.42 -6.60
CA VAL A 213 3.63 -23.61 -7.50
C VAL A 213 3.94 -22.31 -8.21
N ARG A 214 5.21 -21.93 -8.28
CA ARG A 214 5.69 -20.87 -9.19
C ARG A 214 6.12 -21.53 -10.52
N ALA A 215 5.50 -21.12 -11.63
CA ALA A 215 5.70 -21.74 -12.93
C ALA A 215 5.98 -20.66 -14.00
N GLY A 216 7.24 -20.56 -14.44
CA GLY A 216 7.67 -19.45 -15.30
C GLY A 216 7.51 -18.11 -14.58
N LEU A 217 6.77 -17.17 -15.19
CA LEU A 217 6.43 -15.89 -14.58
C LEU A 217 5.15 -15.94 -13.73
N GLY A 218 4.31 -16.98 -13.94
CA GLY A 218 3.01 -17.12 -13.28
C GLY A 218 3.01 -18.13 -12.14
N ARG A 219 1.80 -18.50 -11.73
CA ARG A 219 1.54 -19.19 -10.47
C ARG A 219 0.37 -20.15 -10.61
N VAL A 220 0.48 -21.31 -9.96
CA VAL A 220 -0.58 -22.32 -9.93
C VAL A 220 -0.92 -22.68 -8.49
N VAL A 221 -2.20 -22.80 -8.16
CA VAL A 221 -2.65 -23.37 -6.89
C VAL A 221 -3.58 -24.54 -7.18
N VAL A 222 -3.28 -25.69 -6.58
CA VAL A 222 -4.11 -26.91 -6.70
C VAL A 222 -4.61 -27.30 -5.33
N PHE A 223 -5.92 -27.50 -5.21
CA PHE A 223 -6.56 -28.12 -4.06
C PHE A 223 -7.06 -29.51 -4.44
N ALA A 224 -6.96 -30.48 -3.52
CA ALA A 224 -7.52 -31.81 -3.68
C ALA A 224 -9.01 -31.91 -3.29
N ASP A 225 -9.62 -30.77 -2.97
CA ASP A 225 -10.99 -30.62 -2.51
C ASP A 225 -11.54 -29.30 -3.07
N SER A 226 -12.80 -29.30 -3.49
CA SER A 226 -13.52 -28.11 -3.93
C SER A 226 -14.62 -27.65 -2.97
N ASP A 227 -15.10 -28.54 -2.10
CA ASP A 227 -16.21 -28.31 -1.17
C ASP A 227 -15.87 -27.17 -0.18
N LEU A 228 -14.61 -27.02 0.22
CA LEU A 228 -14.19 -25.98 1.17
C LEU A 228 -14.49 -24.53 0.74
N PHE A 229 -14.72 -24.29 -0.54
CA PHE A 229 -15.07 -22.97 -1.07
C PHE A 229 -16.53 -22.84 -1.49
N GLY A 230 -17.34 -23.89 -1.29
CA GLY A 230 -18.79 -23.88 -1.47
C GLY A 230 -19.47 -22.95 -0.47
N ASP A 231 -20.64 -22.43 -0.85
CA ASP A 231 -21.40 -21.46 -0.05
C ASP A 231 -21.87 -22.05 1.32
N ASP A 232 -21.90 -23.37 1.47
CA ASP A 232 -22.19 -24.04 2.74
C ASP A 232 -20.97 -24.21 3.67
N SER A 233 -19.76 -24.00 3.15
CA SER A 233 -18.51 -24.37 3.81
C SER A 233 -17.50 -23.21 3.91
N ILE A 234 -17.61 -22.19 3.07
CA ILE A 234 -16.62 -21.10 2.97
C ILE A 234 -16.56 -20.17 4.20
N GLU A 235 -17.64 -20.12 4.99
CA GLU A 235 -17.69 -19.37 6.25
C GLU A 235 -17.20 -20.21 7.45
N GLU A 236 -16.87 -21.48 7.25
CA GLU A 236 -16.25 -22.32 8.27
C GLU A 236 -14.73 -22.08 8.35
N PHE A 237 -14.18 -22.21 9.57
CA PHE A 237 -12.75 -22.03 9.85
C PHE A 237 -12.19 -20.74 9.23
N ASP A 238 -11.05 -20.80 8.54
CA ASP A 238 -10.45 -19.66 7.85
C ASP A 238 -10.60 -19.76 6.30
N HIS A 239 -11.59 -20.51 5.78
CA HIS A 239 -11.72 -20.78 4.34
C HIS A 239 -11.89 -19.53 3.50
N ARG A 240 -12.74 -18.58 3.95
CA ARG A 240 -12.90 -17.25 3.34
C ARG A 240 -11.56 -16.53 3.16
N GLN A 241 -10.70 -16.54 4.18
CA GLN A 241 -9.40 -15.87 4.11
C GLN A 241 -8.42 -16.64 3.23
N LEU A 242 -8.42 -17.98 3.31
CA LEU A 242 -7.62 -18.84 2.44
C LEU A 242 -7.95 -18.59 0.97
N TRP A 243 -9.23 -18.54 0.61
CA TRP A 243 -9.70 -18.24 -0.74
C TRP A 243 -9.18 -16.88 -1.24
N ALA A 244 -9.36 -15.82 -0.45
CA ALA A 244 -8.87 -14.49 -0.79
C ALA A 244 -7.35 -14.49 -1.00
N ASN A 245 -6.60 -15.14 -0.09
CA ASN A 245 -5.15 -15.18 -0.17
C ASN A 245 -4.65 -15.93 -1.42
N VAL A 246 -5.20 -17.11 -1.72
CA VAL A 246 -4.71 -17.91 -2.85
C VAL A 246 -5.02 -17.27 -4.20
N VAL A 247 -6.17 -16.61 -4.34
CA VAL A 247 -6.51 -15.87 -5.57
C VAL A 247 -5.63 -14.63 -5.71
N THR A 248 -5.44 -13.85 -4.63
CA THR A 248 -4.52 -12.70 -4.64
C THR A 248 -3.10 -13.15 -4.95
N TRP A 249 -2.63 -14.25 -4.36
CA TRP A 249 -1.31 -14.78 -4.62
C TRP A 249 -1.15 -15.25 -6.06
N ALA A 250 -2.12 -16.01 -6.59
CA ALA A 250 -2.11 -16.51 -7.97
C ALA A 250 -2.08 -15.38 -8.99
N SER A 251 -2.73 -14.23 -8.69
CA SER A 251 -2.74 -13.06 -9.59
C SER A 251 -1.38 -12.42 -9.82
N GLY A 252 -0.39 -12.71 -8.96
CA GLY A 252 0.96 -12.17 -9.08
C GLY A 252 1.03 -10.65 -9.10
N VAL A 253 2.14 -10.13 -9.63
CA VAL A 253 2.38 -8.71 -9.78
C VAL A 253 2.24 -8.34 -11.26
N ARG A 254 1.21 -7.58 -11.61
CA ARG A 254 1.10 -7.01 -12.94
C ARG A 254 1.84 -5.68 -13.03
N SER A 255 2.67 -5.54 -14.06
CA SER A 255 3.08 -4.22 -14.53
C SER A 255 1.90 -3.60 -15.29
N VAL A 256 1.19 -2.67 -14.65
CA VAL A 256 0.27 -1.80 -15.39
C VAL A 256 1.16 -0.88 -16.20
N ALA A 257 0.93 -0.80 -17.52
CA ALA A 257 1.67 0.13 -18.37
C ALA A 257 1.59 1.54 -17.76
N PRO A 258 2.69 2.31 -17.77
CA PRO A 258 2.69 3.68 -17.28
C PRO A 258 1.52 4.45 -17.91
N ARG A 259 0.83 5.26 -17.10
CA ARG A 259 -0.19 6.19 -17.63
C ARG A 259 0.50 7.00 -18.73
N GLY A 260 -0.16 7.11 -19.88
CA GLY A 260 0.42 7.60 -21.14
C GLY A 260 1.26 8.88 -21.01
N GLY A 261 2.15 9.08 -21.98
CA GLY A 261 3.09 10.21 -22.02
C GLY A 261 2.41 11.53 -21.71
N SER A 262 3.07 12.37 -20.90
CA SER A 262 2.58 13.72 -20.61
C SER A 262 2.40 14.49 -21.91
N VAL A 263 1.40 15.37 -21.92
CA VAL A 263 1.20 16.36 -23.00
C VAL A 263 2.49 17.14 -23.25
N THR A 264 3.40 17.19 -22.26
CA THR A 264 4.65 17.94 -22.33
C THR A 264 5.93 17.19 -21.86
N SER A 265 5.92 15.87 -21.61
CA SER A 265 7.17 15.17 -21.25
C SER A 265 8.13 15.20 -22.46
N GLY A 266 9.18 16.00 -22.37
CA GLY A 266 10.09 16.27 -23.49
C GLY A 266 9.64 17.41 -24.41
N ASP A 267 8.69 18.24 -23.99
CA ASP A 267 8.22 19.38 -24.77
C ASP A 267 9.32 20.42 -24.98
N ARG A 268 9.29 21.08 -26.14
CA ARG A 268 10.23 22.16 -26.48
C ARG A 268 10.09 23.36 -25.52
N LYS A 269 8.99 23.45 -24.76
CA LYS A 269 8.68 24.56 -23.86
C LYS A 269 9.19 24.35 -22.44
N TRP A 270 9.12 23.13 -21.89
CA TRP A 270 9.55 22.83 -20.51
C TRP A 270 11.07 22.87 -20.33
N LEU A 271 11.82 22.29 -21.28
CA LEU A 271 13.28 22.19 -21.14
C LEU A 271 13.98 23.57 -21.02
N PRO A 272 13.62 24.61 -21.80
CA PRO A 272 14.16 25.95 -21.59
C PRO A 272 13.81 26.57 -20.24
N LEU A 273 12.59 26.36 -19.74
CA LEU A 273 12.16 26.83 -18.42
C LEU A 273 13.03 26.21 -17.34
N LYS A 274 13.12 24.87 -17.34
CA LYS A 274 13.92 24.10 -16.37
C LYS A 274 15.38 24.54 -16.41
N ALA A 275 15.99 24.66 -17.59
CA ALA A 275 17.38 25.09 -17.72
C ALA A 275 17.61 26.52 -17.17
N SER A 276 16.67 27.43 -17.41
CA SER A 276 16.78 28.81 -16.91
C SER A 276 16.68 28.87 -15.38
N VAL A 277 15.77 28.08 -14.80
CA VAL A 277 15.61 28.00 -13.34
C VAL A 277 16.81 27.30 -12.68
N GLU A 278 17.34 26.24 -13.29
CA GLU A 278 18.57 25.57 -12.82
C GLU A 278 19.75 26.53 -12.72
N GLU A 279 19.93 27.38 -13.74
CA GLU A 279 21.00 28.38 -13.74
C GLU A 279 20.72 29.50 -12.72
N LEU A 280 19.48 30.01 -12.67
CA LEU A 280 19.09 31.08 -11.75
C LEU A 280 19.34 30.69 -10.29
N ARG A 281 18.99 29.45 -9.93
CA ARG A 281 19.19 28.90 -8.59
C ARG A 281 20.63 29.03 -8.10
N LEU A 282 21.61 28.83 -8.99
CA LEU A 282 23.04 28.88 -8.64
C LEU A 282 23.56 30.30 -8.39
N LEU A 283 22.82 31.32 -8.81
CA LEU A 283 23.17 32.73 -8.61
C LEU A 283 22.64 33.30 -7.29
N GLN A 284 21.75 32.57 -6.60
CA GLN A 284 21.05 33.05 -5.43
C GLN A 284 21.76 32.72 -4.12
N ASN A 285 21.65 33.63 -3.16
CA ASN A 285 21.93 33.37 -1.75
C ASN A 285 20.85 32.46 -1.15
N SER A 286 21.06 32.00 0.09
CA SER A 286 20.11 31.11 0.79
C SER A 286 18.74 31.74 1.07
N ASP A 287 18.61 33.06 1.03
CA ASP A 287 17.34 33.78 1.15
C ASP A 287 16.71 34.14 -0.21
N GLY A 288 17.32 33.67 -1.31
CA GLY A 288 16.87 33.91 -2.67
C GLY A 288 17.39 35.20 -3.31
N SER A 289 18.08 36.07 -2.56
CA SER A 289 18.62 37.33 -3.10
C SER A 289 19.83 37.11 -4.03
N VAL A 290 20.14 38.09 -4.90
CA VAL A 290 21.32 38.09 -5.78
C VAL A 290 22.11 39.38 -5.56
N THR A 291 23.34 39.28 -5.07
CA THR A 291 24.12 40.45 -4.62
C THR A 291 25.18 40.92 -5.62
N ASP A 292 25.78 40.01 -6.38
CA ASP A 292 26.84 40.33 -7.35
C ASP A 292 26.28 41.02 -8.61
N ASP A 293 26.96 42.04 -9.14
CA ASP A 293 26.46 42.85 -10.27
C ASP A 293 26.38 42.06 -11.59
N ASP A 294 27.36 41.19 -11.85
CA ASP A 294 27.35 40.32 -13.03
C ASP A 294 26.27 39.24 -12.90
N ALA A 295 26.13 38.66 -11.70
CA ALA A 295 25.07 37.72 -11.38
C ALA A 295 23.68 38.36 -11.51
N ARG A 296 23.49 39.62 -11.08
CA ARG A 296 22.21 40.35 -11.23
C ARG A 296 21.84 40.57 -12.69
N ARG A 297 22.82 40.90 -13.55
CA ARG A 297 22.57 41.01 -15.00
C ARG A 297 22.11 39.68 -15.57
N ARG A 298 22.81 38.60 -15.25
CA ARG A 298 22.46 37.25 -15.73
C ARG A 298 21.12 36.77 -15.18
N ALA A 299 20.82 37.03 -13.92
CA ALA A 299 19.53 36.73 -13.30
C ALA A 299 18.38 37.44 -14.03
N GLY A 300 18.56 38.67 -14.52
CA GLY A 300 17.56 39.38 -15.33
C GLY A 300 17.29 38.72 -16.70
N GLU A 301 18.33 38.24 -17.38
CA GLU A 301 18.19 37.47 -18.62
C GLU A 301 17.44 36.15 -18.39
N LEU A 302 17.77 35.47 -17.28
CA LEU A 302 17.12 34.22 -16.88
C LEU A 302 15.66 34.44 -16.48
N CYS A 303 15.33 35.48 -15.72
CA CYS A 303 13.95 35.86 -15.39
C CYS A 303 13.15 36.14 -16.66
N SER A 304 13.72 36.85 -17.63
CA SER A 304 13.08 37.10 -18.93
C SER A 304 12.83 35.80 -19.71
N SER A 305 13.76 34.85 -19.64
CA SER A 305 13.63 33.54 -20.28
C SER A 305 12.54 32.68 -19.62
N VAL A 306 12.47 32.70 -18.29
CA VAL A 306 11.41 32.06 -17.50
C VAL A 306 10.04 32.65 -17.85
N SER A 307 9.91 33.97 -17.87
CA SER A 307 8.67 34.66 -18.23
C SER A 307 8.20 34.31 -19.65
N ALA A 308 9.12 34.29 -20.62
CA ALA A 308 8.81 33.91 -22.00
C ALA A 308 8.36 32.44 -22.12
N ALA A 309 8.98 31.54 -21.35
CA ALA A 309 8.61 30.13 -21.32
C ALA A 309 7.20 29.94 -20.72
N LEU A 310 6.90 30.56 -19.58
CA LEU A 310 5.56 30.54 -18.96
C LEU A 310 4.49 31.06 -19.92
N ALA A 311 4.74 32.21 -20.55
CA ALA A 311 3.83 32.79 -21.54
C ALA A 311 3.56 31.82 -22.71
N SER A 312 4.59 31.13 -23.19
CA SER A 312 4.47 30.15 -24.29
C SER A 312 3.67 28.89 -23.92
N MET A 313 3.55 28.58 -22.62
CA MET A 313 2.83 27.41 -22.11
C MET A 313 1.33 27.69 -21.88
N SER A 314 0.91 28.95 -21.82
CA SER A 314 -0.44 29.38 -21.41
C SER A 314 -1.59 28.62 -22.10
N ASP A 315 -1.48 28.34 -23.40
CA ASP A 315 -2.53 27.60 -24.13
C ASP A 315 -2.75 26.18 -23.60
N GLY A 316 -1.69 25.51 -23.14
CA GLY A 316 -1.75 24.15 -22.57
C GLY A 316 -2.12 24.13 -21.09
N PHE A 317 -2.06 25.29 -20.42
CA PHE A 317 -2.32 25.45 -18.99
C PHE A 317 -3.29 26.61 -18.76
N ALA A 318 -4.36 26.68 -19.56
CA ALA A 318 -5.31 27.80 -19.52
C ALA A 318 -5.94 27.97 -18.12
N HIS A 319 -6.08 26.88 -17.36
CA HIS A 319 -6.56 26.88 -15.97
C HIS A 319 -5.60 27.58 -14.99
N ASP A 320 -4.31 27.67 -15.32
CA ASP A 320 -3.27 28.35 -14.52
C ASP A 320 -2.89 29.73 -15.10
N GLY A 321 -3.64 30.26 -16.07
CA GLY A 321 -3.31 31.50 -16.78
C GLY A 321 -3.12 32.72 -15.87
N ASP A 322 -3.98 32.86 -14.84
CA ASP A 322 -3.86 33.95 -13.85
C ASP A 322 -2.59 33.81 -13.00
N TYR A 323 -2.22 32.58 -12.65
CA TYR A 323 -0.98 32.27 -11.95
C TYR A 323 0.24 32.62 -12.81
N PHE A 324 0.28 32.19 -14.08
CA PHE A 324 1.40 32.51 -14.98
C PHE A 324 1.56 34.02 -15.17
N ALA A 325 0.45 34.75 -15.34
CA ALA A 325 0.48 36.19 -15.45
C ALA A 325 0.98 36.87 -14.15
N ALA A 326 0.63 36.34 -12.98
CA ALA A 326 1.15 36.83 -11.70
C ALA A 326 2.66 36.53 -11.56
N ALA A 327 3.09 35.30 -11.85
CA ALA A 327 4.50 34.90 -11.79
C ALA A 327 5.40 35.79 -12.66
N VAL A 328 4.97 36.11 -13.89
CA VAL A 328 5.69 37.04 -14.77
C VAL A 328 5.83 38.42 -14.14
N ARG A 329 4.74 38.98 -13.59
CA ARG A 329 4.79 40.29 -12.91
C ARG A 329 5.69 40.27 -11.68
N ASP A 330 5.72 39.17 -10.93
CA ASP A 330 6.52 39.05 -9.72
C ASP A 330 8.02 38.97 -10.06
N LEU A 331 8.39 38.23 -11.11
CA LEU A 331 9.74 38.20 -11.67
C LEU A 331 10.21 39.58 -12.15
N GLU A 332 9.36 40.30 -12.89
CA GLU A 332 9.67 41.65 -13.38
C GLU A 332 9.86 42.65 -12.24
N ARG A 333 9.00 42.60 -11.21
CA ARG A 333 9.15 43.44 -10.01
C ARG A 333 10.44 43.12 -9.26
N TRP A 334 10.75 41.84 -9.08
CA TRP A 334 11.96 41.41 -8.39
C TRP A 334 13.22 41.91 -9.12
N ALA A 335 13.29 41.76 -10.44
CA ALA A 335 14.37 42.28 -11.27
C ALA A 335 14.47 43.82 -11.20
N ALA A 336 13.35 44.54 -11.31
CA ALA A 336 13.31 46.00 -11.22
C ALA A 336 13.73 46.54 -9.84
N SER A 337 13.49 45.77 -8.78
CA SER A 337 13.89 46.12 -7.40
C SER A 337 15.35 45.79 -7.08
N GLY A 338 16.11 45.24 -8.04
CA GLY A 338 17.53 44.95 -7.88
C GLY A 338 17.84 43.59 -7.23
N PHE A 339 16.94 42.62 -7.31
CA PHE A 339 17.14 41.24 -6.84
C PHE A 339 17.39 41.09 -5.32
N GLY A 340 16.62 41.82 -4.50
CA GLY A 340 16.57 41.61 -3.04
C GLY A 340 15.95 40.25 -2.65
N VAL A 341 15.48 40.09 -1.41
CA VAL A 341 14.69 38.89 -1.05
C VAL A 341 13.42 38.87 -1.91
N PRO A 342 13.13 37.77 -2.64
CA PRO A 342 11.99 37.73 -3.54
C PRO A 342 10.66 37.69 -2.78
N ASP A 343 9.63 38.32 -3.34
CA ASP A 343 8.26 38.29 -2.80
C ASP A 343 7.29 37.84 -3.89
N PHE A 344 6.81 36.61 -3.75
CA PHE A 344 5.90 35.95 -4.70
C PHE A 344 4.48 35.81 -4.17
N SER A 345 4.07 36.67 -3.23
CA SER A 345 2.75 36.63 -2.58
C SER A 345 1.59 36.63 -3.59
N ALA A 346 1.68 37.45 -4.65
CA ALA A 346 0.62 37.54 -5.66
C ALA A 346 0.55 36.30 -6.54
N SER A 347 1.70 35.72 -6.87
CA SER A 347 1.80 34.48 -7.63
C SER A 347 1.23 33.30 -6.84
N LEU A 348 1.58 33.19 -5.57
CA LEU A 348 1.06 32.12 -4.70
C LEU A 348 -0.45 32.21 -4.51
N ALA A 349 -0.99 33.41 -4.31
CA ALA A 349 -2.44 33.61 -4.17
C ALA A 349 -3.22 33.26 -5.46
N ALA A 350 -2.61 33.46 -6.64
CA ALA A 350 -3.21 33.14 -7.92
C ALA A 350 -3.12 31.64 -8.28
N PHE A 351 -2.18 30.89 -7.69
CA PHE A 351 -2.05 29.47 -7.93
C PHE A 351 -3.08 28.67 -7.12
N ARG A 352 -4.11 28.16 -7.81
CA ARG A 352 -5.29 27.51 -7.22
C ARG A 352 -5.53 26.09 -7.75
N PRO A 353 -4.57 25.17 -7.57
CA PRO A 353 -4.72 23.78 -8.03
C PRO A 353 -5.88 23.04 -7.32
N ASP A 354 -6.27 23.47 -6.10
CA ASP A 354 -7.42 22.97 -5.35
C ASP A 354 -8.75 23.10 -6.13
N LEU A 355 -8.84 24.09 -7.03
CA LEU A 355 -10.00 24.29 -7.90
C LEU A 355 -9.95 23.44 -9.18
N GLN A 356 -8.83 22.75 -9.43
CA GLN A 356 -8.54 22.01 -10.66
C GLN A 356 -8.16 20.54 -10.40
N ARG A 357 -8.84 19.89 -9.44
CA ARG A 357 -8.60 18.49 -9.04
C ARG A 357 -9.05 17.44 -10.09
N GLY A 358 -9.05 17.74 -11.38
CA GLY A 358 -9.36 16.74 -12.40
C GLY A 358 -8.26 15.66 -12.46
N ASP A 359 -8.62 14.37 -12.58
CA ASP A 359 -7.62 13.31 -12.78
C ASP A 359 -6.81 13.59 -14.05
N GLY A 360 -5.49 13.60 -13.93
CA GLY A 360 -4.59 13.85 -15.05
C GLY A 360 -4.35 15.33 -15.39
N VAL A 361 -4.95 16.29 -14.67
CA VAL A 361 -4.65 17.72 -14.87
C VAL A 361 -3.17 17.96 -14.54
N GLU A 362 -2.46 18.63 -15.44
CA GLU A 362 -1.04 18.96 -15.26
C GLU A 362 -0.88 20.42 -14.82
N HIS A 363 0.13 20.68 -14.00
CA HIS A 363 0.52 22.02 -13.56
C HIS A 363 2.03 22.22 -13.71
N VAL A 364 2.44 23.47 -13.94
CA VAL A 364 3.84 23.89 -13.91
C VAL A 364 3.97 24.95 -12.82
N VAL A 365 4.84 24.72 -11.85
CA VAL A 365 5.09 25.62 -10.73
C VAL A 365 6.51 26.15 -10.80
N VAL A 366 6.67 27.46 -10.59
CA VAL A 366 7.95 28.16 -10.45
C VAL A 366 7.83 29.12 -9.26
N PHE A 367 8.60 28.88 -8.21
CA PHE A 367 8.65 29.76 -7.03
C PHE A 367 10.06 29.82 -6.44
N PRO A 368 10.43 30.93 -5.78
CA PRO A 368 11.48 30.90 -4.77
C PRO A 368 10.94 30.16 -3.54
N MET A 369 11.54 29.04 -3.18
CA MET A 369 11.06 28.19 -2.09
C MET A 369 12.19 27.36 -1.47
N TYR A 370 11.98 26.85 -0.27
CA TYR A 370 12.75 25.71 0.23
C TYR A 370 11.99 24.40 -0.06
N THR A 371 12.68 23.26 -0.04
CA THR A 371 12.05 21.95 -0.15
C THR A 371 12.19 21.17 1.15
N GLN A 372 11.07 20.72 1.72
CA GLN A 372 11.08 19.94 2.97
C GLN A 372 11.86 18.64 2.78
N ASN A 373 12.71 18.25 3.73
CA ASN A 373 13.62 17.10 3.59
C ASN A 373 14.53 17.15 2.33
N GLY A 374 14.78 18.35 1.82
CA GLY A 374 15.60 18.61 0.63
C GLY A 374 16.53 19.81 0.83
N ASN A 375 16.33 20.85 0.01
CA ASN A 375 17.12 22.07 0.02
C ASN A 375 16.53 23.08 1.01
N ALA A 376 17.31 23.51 2.00
CA ALA A 376 16.88 24.51 2.98
C ALA A 376 16.98 25.96 2.49
N GLY A 377 17.66 26.21 1.36
CA GLY A 377 17.74 27.53 0.74
C GLY A 377 16.43 27.91 0.05
N HIS A 378 16.02 29.18 0.22
CA HIS A 378 14.84 29.79 -0.40
C HIS A 378 15.16 30.27 -1.83
N VAL A 379 15.48 29.35 -2.72
CA VAL A 379 15.93 29.61 -4.09
C VAL A 379 14.87 29.19 -5.11
N PHE A 380 14.98 29.63 -6.37
CA PHE A 380 14.02 29.24 -7.39
C PHE A 380 14.09 27.74 -7.69
N GLU A 381 12.92 27.11 -7.65
CA GLU A 381 12.71 25.74 -8.11
C GLU A 381 11.52 25.71 -9.08
N ALA A 382 11.56 24.76 -10.02
CA ALA A 382 10.46 24.50 -10.94
C ALA A 382 10.05 23.03 -10.90
N VAL A 383 8.74 22.80 -10.82
CA VAL A 383 8.16 21.45 -10.80
C VAL A 383 7.02 21.40 -11.79
N GLN A 384 7.05 20.37 -12.63
CA GLN A 384 5.89 19.93 -13.37
C GLN A 384 5.30 18.70 -12.68
N PHE A 385 4.00 18.75 -12.41
CA PHE A 385 3.30 17.64 -11.80
C PHE A 385 1.93 17.41 -12.43
N ARG A 386 1.36 16.24 -12.13
CA ARG A 386 0.04 15.81 -12.57
C ARG A 386 -0.80 15.45 -11.35
N VAL A 387 -2.07 15.85 -11.34
CA VAL A 387 -3.02 15.48 -10.29
C VAL A 387 -3.51 14.04 -10.47
N LEU A 388 -3.54 13.26 -9.39
CA LEU A 388 -4.13 11.92 -9.32
C LEU A 388 -5.48 11.99 -8.61
N TRP A 389 -6.59 12.12 -9.33
CA TRP A 389 -7.92 12.32 -8.71
C TRP A 389 -8.99 11.41 -9.30
N PRO A 390 -8.82 10.08 -9.23
CA PRO A 390 -9.78 9.14 -9.77
C PRO A 390 -11.14 9.25 -9.06
N GLY A 391 -12.22 8.88 -9.75
CA GLY A 391 -13.59 9.02 -9.23
C GLY A 391 -13.83 8.42 -7.84
N TRP A 392 -13.25 7.26 -7.54
CA TRP A 392 -13.36 6.63 -6.23
C TRP A 392 -12.73 7.46 -5.10
N LEU A 393 -11.65 8.20 -5.38
CA LEU A 393 -11.01 9.08 -4.39
C LEU A 393 -11.86 10.33 -4.18
N ALA A 394 -12.44 10.88 -5.25
CA ALA A 394 -13.40 11.97 -5.15
C ALA A 394 -14.66 11.56 -4.35
N ASP A 395 -15.15 10.33 -4.52
CA ASP A 395 -16.27 9.79 -3.75
C ASP A 395 -15.92 9.65 -2.26
N LEU A 396 -14.67 9.22 -1.96
CA LEU A 396 -14.16 9.14 -0.61
C LEU A 396 -14.06 10.52 0.05
N GLU A 397 -13.52 11.53 -0.66
CA GLU A 397 -13.38 12.91 -0.15
C GLU A 397 -14.73 13.56 0.19
N ARG A 398 -15.82 13.20 -0.49
CA ARG A 398 -17.18 13.67 -0.11
C ARG A 398 -17.60 13.20 1.29
N THR A 399 -17.05 12.07 1.76
CA THR A 399 -17.30 11.54 3.10
C THR A 399 -16.24 12.04 4.10
N TYR A 400 -14.99 12.07 3.66
CA TYR A 400 -13.83 12.51 4.43
C TYR A 400 -13.29 13.80 3.82
N ASP A 401 -13.99 14.90 4.08
CA ASP A 401 -13.74 16.21 3.49
C ASP A 401 -12.32 16.70 3.73
N ASN A 402 -11.62 17.03 2.64
CA ASN A 402 -10.31 17.67 2.67
C ASN A 402 -10.12 18.49 1.38
N PRO A 403 -10.71 19.70 1.31
CA PRO A 403 -10.74 20.49 0.08
C PRO A 403 -9.37 21.03 -0.34
N GLN A 404 -8.41 21.11 0.59
CA GLN A 404 -7.07 21.64 0.32
C GLN A 404 -6.09 20.57 -0.18
N PHE A 405 -6.38 19.28 0.05
CA PHE A 405 -5.47 18.21 -0.29
C PHE A 405 -5.42 17.90 -1.79
N LEU A 406 -4.20 17.72 -2.31
CA LEU A 406 -3.90 17.33 -3.68
C LEU A 406 -2.83 16.20 -3.73
N PRO A 407 -3.22 14.97 -4.07
CA PRO A 407 -2.28 13.91 -4.41
C PRO A 407 -1.80 14.12 -5.84
N VAL A 408 -0.49 14.19 -6.00
CA VAL A 408 0.15 14.53 -7.27
C VAL A 408 1.26 13.53 -7.63
N GLU A 409 1.63 13.53 -8.90
CA GLU A 409 2.70 12.71 -9.47
C GLU A 409 3.73 13.64 -10.12
N PHE A 410 5.02 13.39 -9.91
CA PHE A 410 6.05 14.11 -10.65
C PHE A 410 5.99 13.82 -12.15
N VAL A 411 5.95 14.87 -12.97
CA VAL A 411 6.22 14.78 -14.41
C VAL A 411 7.70 15.08 -14.64
N ASP A 412 8.19 16.24 -14.20
CA ASP A 412 9.62 16.57 -14.16
C ASP A 412 9.88 17.69 -13.14
N PHE A 413 11.14 17.88 -12.74
CA PHE A 413 11.49 18.85 -11.71
C PHE A 413 12.94 19.34 -11.82
N THR A 414 13.24 20.47 -11.19
CA THR A 414 14.60 20.96 -10.94
C THR A 414 15.26 20.27 -9.75
N SER A 415 16.59 20.35 -9.67
CA SER A 415 17.41 19.58 -8.71
C SER A 415 17.11 19.82 -7.23
N GLY A 416 16.35 20.86 -6.82
CA GLY A 416 15.86 20.98 -5.45
C GLY A 416 14.86 19.88 -5.04
N TYR A 417 14.23 19.22 -6.02
CA TYR A 417 13.40 18.03 -5.84
C TYR A 417 14.14 16.72 -6.18
N ASP A 418 15.42 16.77 -6.59
CA ASP A 418 16.30 15.59 -6.61
C ASP A 418 16.81 15.27 -5.18
N THR A 419 15.84 15.06 -4.29
CA THR A 419 16.00 14.96 -2.82
C THR A 419 14.96 13.98 -2.25
N ASN A 420 14.79 13.95 -0.93
CA ASN A 420 13.72 13.19 -0.26
C ASN A 420 12.43 14.01 -0.09
N SER A 421 12.37 15.25 -0.58
CA SER A 421 11.15 16.07 -0.54
C SER A 421 10.00 15.34 -1.23
N ALA A 422 8.84 15.32 -0.61
CA ALA A 422 7.68 14.58 -1.09
C ALA A 422 6.43 15.46 -1.14
N VAL A 423 6.61 16.75 -0.93
CA VAL A 423 5.52 17.69 -0.78
C VAL A 423 5.84 18.97 -1.52
N LEU A 424 4.79 19.65 -1.96
CA LEU A 424 4.82 21.04 -2.38
C LEU A 424 3.73 21.72 -1.55
N PHE A 425 4.14 22.58 -0.63
CA PHE A 425 3.24 23.27 0.28
C PHE A 425 3.41 24.78 0.13
N PRO A 426 2.32 25.56 0.22
CA PRO A 426 2.37 27.01 0.04
C PRO A 426 3.22 27.71 1.12
N GLU A 427 3.37 27.12 2.30
CA GLU A 427 4.24 27.58 3.39
C GLU A 427 5.72 27.63 3.00
N THR A 428 6.15 26.89 1.96
CA THR A 428 7.57 26.84 1.58
C THR A 428 8.00 27.99 0.67
N VAL A 429 7.05 28.70 0.09
CA VAL A 429 7.27 29.78 -0.87
C VAL A 429 7.67 31.06 -0.15
N THR A 430 8.65 31.78 -0.72
CA THR A 430 9.10 33.06 -0.18
C THR A 430 8.09 34.17 -0.50
N VAL A 431 7.53 34.74 0.57
CA VAL A 431 6.47 35.75 0.55
C VAL A 431 6.75 36.84 1.59
N ALA A 432 6.28 38.06 1.35
CA ALA A 432 6.44 39.16 2.29
C ALA A 432 5.63 38.99 3.59
N ALA A 433 4.50 38.30 3.53
CA ALA A 433 3.66 38.00 4.68
C ALA A 433 3.00 36.62 4.54
N PRO A 434 2.70 35.91 5.65
CA PRO A 434 2.00 34.63 5.60
C PRO A 434 0.64 34.76 4.88
N PRO A 435 0.41 34.03 3.78
CA PRO A 435 -0.84 34.07 3.04
C PRO A 435 -1.88 33.14 3.68
N GLU A 436 -3.10 33.16 3.13
CA GLU A 436 -4.05 32.07 3.32
C GLU A 436 -3.61 30.86 2.48
N PHE A 437 -3.63 29.67 3.07
CA PHE A 437 -3.26 28.43 2.40
C PHE A 437 -4.51 27.75 1.84
N HIS A 438 -4.54 27.53 0.53
CA HIS A 438 -5.69 26.94 -0.17
C HIS A 438 -5.45 25.51 -0.63
N TRP A 439 -4.20 25.05 -0.62
CA TRP A 439 -3.81 23.77 -1.19
C TRP A 439 -2.59 23.20 -0.47
N GLY A 440 -2.46 21.88 -0.46
CA GLY A 440 -1.26 21.16 -0.05
C GLY A 440 -1.09 19.93 -0.93
N ALA A 441 0.05 19.85 -1.62
CA ALA A 441 0.30 18.80 -2.60
C ALA A 441 1.30 17.76 -2.07
N ILE A 442 0.94 16.48 -2.15
CA ILE A 442 1.78 15.35 -1.75
C ILE A 442 2.07 14.45 -2.95
N PHE A 443 3.35 14.17 -3.19
CA PHE A 443 3.85 13.38 -4.32
C PHE A 443 3.73 11.89 -4.04
N CYS A 444 2.50 11.37 -4.18
CA CYS A 444 2.15 9.98 -3.93
C CYS A 444 2.95 8.98 -4.81
N ASP A 445 3.44 9.40 -5.98
CA ASP A 445 4.31 8.61 -6.85
C ASP A 445 5.68 8.33 -6.23
N ARG A 446 6.28 9.35 -5.63
CA ARG A 446 7.55 9.25 -4.92
C ARG A 446 7.39 8.48 -3.61
N GLU A 447 6.32 8.68 -2.87
CA GLU A 447 6.04 7.92 -1.65
C GLU A 447 5.85 6.44 -1.94
N ALA A 448 5.01 6.11 -2.93
CA ALA A 448 4.85 4.75 -3.42
C ALA A 448 6.18 4.13 -3.87
N ALA A 449 6.99 4.85 -4.66
CA ALA A 449 8.26 4.32 -5.15
C ALA A 449 9.26 4.05 -4.00
N ARG A 450 9.32 4.95 -3.02
CA ARG A 450 10.15 4.79 -1.81
C ARG A 450 9.68 3.63 -0.96
N PHE A 451 8.38 3.57 -0.69
CA PHE A 451 7.75 2.47 0.04
C PHE A 451 8.12 1.13 -0.57
N ARG A 452 7.85 0.95 -1.88
CA ARG A 452 8.13 -0.30 -2.60
C ARG A 452 9.60 -0.70 -2.48
N ARG A 453 10.52 0.25 -2.68
CA ARG A 453 11.96 0.00 -2.64
C ARG A 453 12.48 -0.34 -1.24
N VAL A 454 12.09 0.45 -0.24
CA VAL A 454 12.59 0.31 1.14
C VAL A 454 11.93 -0.86 1.85
N VAL A 455 10.60 -0.97 1.78
CA VAL A 455 9.85 -2.05 2.44
C VAL A 455 10.15 -3.40 1.78
N GLY A 456 10.29 -3.46 0.45
CA GLY A 456 10.71 -4.69 -0.24
C GLY A 456 12.06 -5.19 0.28
N ARG A 457 13.05 -4.30 0.40
CA ARG A 457 14.36 -4.66 0.94
C ARG A 457 14.31 -5.02 2.43
N ALA A 458 13.48 -4.32 3.22
CA ALA A 458 13.29 -4.64 4.62
C ALA A 458 12.67 -6.03 4.80
N ALA A 459 11.64 -6.37 4.00
CA ALA A 459 10.99 -7.67 4.02
C ALA A 459 11.98 -8.81 3.73
N GLU A 460 12.85 -8.66 2.73
CA GLU A 460 13.94 -9.61 2.45
C GLU A 460 14.89 -9.76 3.65
N LEU A 461 15.40 -8.66 4.18
CA LEU A 461 16.37 -8.67 5.29
C LEU A 461 15.80 -9.26 6.58
N LEU A 462 14.49 -9.07 6.80
CA LEU A 462 13.77 -9.52 7.99
C LEU A 462 13.13 -10.90 7.79
N SER A 463 13.34 -11.53 6.62
CA SER A 463 12.73 -12.81 6.24
C SER A 463 11.21 -12.82 6.44
N LEU A 464 10.56 -11.68 6.17
CA LEU A 464 9.11 -11.52 6.34
C LEU A 464 8.39 -12.36 5.29
N ALA A 465 7.59 -13.34 5.75
CA ALA A 465 6.68 -14.06 4.88
C ALA A 465 5.46 -13.17 4.59
N MET A 466 5.57 -12.39 3.52
CA MET A 466 4.63 -11.33 3.18
C MET A 466 3.24 -11.87 2.83
N PRO A 467 2.16 -11.23 3.30
CA PRO A 467 0.83 -11.43 2.75
C PRO A 467 0.81 -11.21 1.23
N PRO A 468 -0.02 -11.94 0.46
CA PRO A 468 -0.13 -11.73 -0.99
C PRO A 468 -0.45 -10.28 -1.37
N ASP A 469 -1.28 -9.59 -0.60
CA ASP A 469 -1.60 -8.18 -0.80
C ASP A 469 -0.37 -7.27 -0.65
N LEU A 470 0.52 -7.56 0.30
CA LEU A 470 1.77 -6.81 0.48
C LEU A 470 2.73 -7.09 -0.68
N GLU A 471 2.85 -8.35 -1.13
CA GLU A 471 3.64 -8.69 -2.32
C GLU A 471 3.16 -7.89 -3.55
N ARG A 472 1.84 -7.80 -3.75
CA ARG A 472 1.24 -7.01 -4.84
C ARG A 472 1.47 -5.51 -4.68
N LEU A 473 1.29 -4.98 -3.47
CA LEU A 473 1.49 -3.56 -3.17
C LEU A 473 2.94 -3.15 -3.43
N LEU A 474 3.91 -3.97 -3.04
CA LEU A 474 5.33 -3.75 -3.31
C LEU A 474 5.66 -3.92 -4.80
N GLY A 475 4.96 -4.83 -5.48
CA GLY A 475 5.14 -5.10 -6.89
C GLY A 475 4.58 -4.03 -7.83
N SER A 476 3.50 -3.34 -7.46
CA SER A 476 2.76 -2.44 -8.36
C SER A 476 2.88 -0.96 -7.96
N GLN A 477 3.48 -0.15 -8.85
CA GLN A 477 3.59 1.31 -8.66
C GLN A 477 2.20 1.97 -8.55
N SER A 478 1.28 1.64 -9.45
CA SER A 478 -0.02 2.30 -9.51
C SER A 478 -0.93 1.95 -8.33
N LEU A 479 -0.86 0.70 -7.84
CA LEU A 479 -1.57 0.28 -6.63
C LEU A 479 -1.01 1.01 -5.40
N ALA A 480 0.32 1.07 -5.26
CA ALA A 480 0.96 1.80 -4.17
C ALA A 480 0.61 3.29 -4.22
N GLN A 481 0.66 3.94 -5.39
CA GLN A 481 0.27 5.35 -5.55
C GLN A 481 -1.16 5.62 -5.10
N SER A 482 -2.10 4.79 -5.55
CA SER A 482 -3.51 4.93 -5.16
C SER A 482 -3.71 4.68 -3.66
N THR A 483 -2.90 3.80 -3.08
CA THR A 483 -2.89 3.54 -1.63
C THR A 483 -2.39 4.77 -0.86
N PHE A 484 -1.27 5.39 -1.27
CA PHE A 484 -0.76 6.62 -0.65
C PHE A 484 -1.72 7.79 -0.83
N ALA A 485 -2.29 7.99 -2.02
CA ALA A 485 -3.28 9.06 -2.23
C ALA A 485 -4.49 8.96 -1.30
N MET A 486 -4.96 7.74 -0.99
CA MET A 486 -6.03 7.52 -0.01
C MET A 486 -5.53 7.73 1.43
N TRP A 487 -4.34 7.22 1.77
CA TRP A 487 -3.74 7.40 3.07
C TRP A 487 -3.59 8.89 3.38
N ASP A 488 -2.92 9.64 2.50
CA ASP A 488 -2.62 11.06 2.70
C ASP A 488 -3.89 11.91 2.81
N LEU A 489 -4.92 11.64 2.00
CA LEU A 489 -6.22 12.31 2.09
C LEU A 489 -6.81 12.22 3.51
N LEU A 490 -6.80 11.00 4.07
CA LEU A 490 -7.37 10.69 5.37
C LEU A 490 -6.47 11.19 6.52
N HIS A 491 -5.15 11.03 6.37
CA HIS A 491 -4.16 11.45 7.35
C HIS A 491 -4.19 12.97 7.52
N ASP A 492 -4.04 13.72 6.43
CA ASP A 492 -3.94 15.18 6.47
C ASP A 492 -5.21 15.81 7.07
N ARG A 493 -6.38 15.26 6.69
CA ARG A 493 -7.66 15.63 7.30
C ARG A 493 -7.66 15.47 8.82
N THR A 494 -6.99 14.44 9.33
CA THR A 494 -7.01 14.09 10.76
C THR A 494 -6.26 15.10 11.63
N HIS A 495 -5.33 15.90 11.08
CA HIS A 495 -4.70 16.99 11.83
C HIS A 495 -5.70 18.06 12.30
N SER A 496 -6.81 18.23 11.57
CA SER A 496 -7.84 19.23 11.87
C SER A 496 -9.11 18.64 12.49
N ARG A 497 -9.09 17.35 12.89
CA ARG A 497 -10.27 16.61 13.37
C ARG A 497 -9.93 15.75 14.61
N GLY A 498 -10.94 15.45 15.41
CA GLY A 498 -10.82 14.60 16.60
C GLY A 498 -10.70 15.37 17.92
N GLU A 499 -10.31 14.68 19.00
CA GLU A 499 -10.13 15.24 20.35
C GLU A 499 -8.81 16.02 20.45
N LEU A 500 -8.89 17.28 20.91
CA LEU A 500 -7.76 18.23 20.93
C LEU A 500 -6.90 18.11 19.66
N PRO A 501 -7.47 18.35 18.46
CA PRO A 501 -6.69 18.32 17.25
C PRO A 501 -5.55 19.31 17.43
N PHE A 502 -4.35 18.92 17.00
CA PHE A 502 -3.13 19.62 17.39
C PHE A 502 -3.14 21.10 16.94
N ASP A 503 -4.00 21.48 15.98
CA ASP A 503 -4.40 22.85 15.60
C ASP A 503 -3.23 23.75 15.13
N PRO A 504 -3.41 24.58 14.07
CA PRO A 504 -2.46 25.61 13.64
C PRO A 504 -1.87 26.54 14.72
N PHE A 505 -2.45 26.62 15.94
CA PHE A 505 -1.83 27.36 17.07
C PHE A 505 -0.62 26.66 17.72
N MET A 506 -0.46 25.33 17.58
CA MET A 506 0.64 24.57 18.22
C MET A 506 1.83 24.35 17.28
N ILE A 507 1.62 24.29 15.95
CA ILE A 507 2.69 24.10 14.95
C ILE A 507 3.76 25.21 15.03
N ARG A 508 3.38 26.43 15.44
CA ARG A 508 4.30 27.56 15.60
C ARG A 508 4.98 27.63 16.97
N GLN A 509 4.62 26.74 17.89
CA GLN A 509 5.18 26.72 19.24
C GLN A 509 6.33 25.72 19.30
N ARG A 510 7.47 26.15 19.85
CA ARG A 510 8.58 25.25 20.15
C ARG A 510 8.17 24.28 21.25
N MET A 511 8.08 23.00 20.91
CA MET A 511 7.70 21.91 21.82
C MET A 511 8.71 20.76 21.79
N PRO A 512 8.71 19.90 22.81
CA PRO A 512 9.46 18.65 22.75
C PRO A 512 9.01 17.74 21.59
N PHE A 513 9.95 17.09 20.91
CA PHE A 513 9.65 16.44 19.62
C PHE A 513 8.75 15.20 19.72
N TRP A 514 8.64 14.58 20.90
CA TRP A 514 7.74 13.44 21.10
C TRP A 514 6.26 13.83 21.03
N LEU A 515 5.92 15.11 21.17
CA LEU A 515 4.54 15.57 20.95
C LEU A 515 4.19 15.56 19.46
N TYR A 516 5.09 16.04 18.59
CA TYR A 516 4.92 15.88 17.14
C TYR A 516 4.87 14.39 16.77
N SER A 517 5.69 13.57 17.41
CA SER A 517 5.71 12.12 17.18
C SER A 517 4.36 11.45 17.48
N LEU A 518 3.74 11.78 18.61
CA LEU A 518 2.42 11.27 18.96
C LEU A 518 1.33 11.82 18.05
N GLU A 519 1.45 13.07 17.60
CA GLU A 519 0.47 13.65 16.67
C GLU A 519 0.48 12.95 15.32
N GLU A 520 1.66 12.79 14.71
CA GLU A 520 1.80 12.07 13.44
C GLU A 520 1.35 10.62 13.56
N LEU A 521 1.71 9.96 14.68
CA LEU A 521 1.25 8.60 14.95
C LEU A 521 -0.27 8.55 15.14
N ARG A 522 -0.87 9.49 15.87
CA ARG A 522 -2.33 9.58 16.06
C ARG A 522 -3.04 9.70 14.71
N CYS A 523 -2.57 10.59 13.83
CA CYS A 523 -3.14 10.76 12.49
C CYS A 523 -3.09 9.45 11.68
N ASP A 524 -1.95 8.76 11.69
CA ASP A 524 -1.82 7.47 11.01
C ASP A 524 -2.68 6.37 11.59
N LEU A 525 -2.76 6.25 12.92
CA LEU A 525 -3.55 5.19 13.54
C LEU A 525 -5.06 5.45 13.42
N SER A 526 -5.48 6.71 13.38
CA SER A 526 -6.85 7.10 13.01
C SER A 526 -7.16 6.75 11.56
N THR A 527 -6.24 7.04 10.63
CA THR A 527 -6.37 6.61 9.22
C THR A 527 -6.42 5.09 9.11
N PHE A 528 -5.59 4.37 9.86
CA PHE A 528 -5.62 2.91 9.93
C PHE A 528 -7.00 2.40 10.37
N ARG A 529 -7.59 3.00 11.42
CA ARG A 529 -8.92 2.65 11.92
C ARG A 529 -10.00 2.88 10.86
N VAL A 530 -9.96 4.01 10.16
CA VAL A 530 -10.88 4.31 9.05
C VAL A 530 -10.70 3.32 7.90
N ALA A 531 -9.46 3.03 7.51
CA ALA A 531 -9.14 2.08 6.45
C ALA A 531 -9.60 0.65 6.80
N ASN A 532 -9.53 0.25 8.07
CA ASN A 532 -10.08 -1.01 8.58
C ASN A 532 -11.59 -1.08 8.47
N GLU A 533 -12.31 -0.02 8.80
CA GLU A 533 -13.77 0.02 8.60
C GLU A 533 -14.15 -0.01 7.12
N LEU A 534 -13.44 0.74 6.28
CA LEU A 534 -13.65 0.73 4.83
C LEU A 534 -13.38 -0.65 4.21
N GLU A 535 -12.36 -1.37 4.69
CA GLU A 535 -12.07 -2.75 4.29
C GLU A 535 -13.24 -3.70 4.59
N ARG A 536 -13.81 -3.61 5.81
CA ARG A 536 -14.99 -4.40 6.22
C ARG A 536 -16.23 -4.07 5.38
N GLN A 537 -16.35 -2.82 4.93
CA GLN A 537 -17.38 -2.35 4.01
C GLN A 537 -17.13 -2.77 2.55
N GLY A 538 -15.98 -3.37 2.23
CA GLY A 538 -15.62 -3.84 0.89
C GLY A 538 -14.94 -2.78 0.01
N HIS A 539 -14.38 -1.72 0.60
CA HIS A 539 -13.56 -0.76 -0.13
C HIS A 539 -12.18 -1.37 -0.42
N PRO A 540 -11.75 -1.43 -1.69
CA PRO A 540 -10.64 -2.30 -2.08
C PRO A 540 -9.26 -1.79 -1.66
N TYR A 541 -9.14 -0.50 -1.31
CA TYR A 541 -7.91 0.11 -0.80
C TYR A 541 -7.78 0.07 0.73
N GLY A 542 -8.81 -0.35 1.47
CA GLY A 542 -8.79 -0.36 2.93
C GLY A 542 -7.67 -1.22 3.52
N TRP A 543 -7.50 -2.46 3.03
CA TRP A 543 -6.40 -3.33 3.46
C TRP A 543 -5.01 -2.85 2.99
N PRO A 544 -4.83 -2.45 1.70
CA PRO A 544 -3.57 -1.84 1.26
C PRO A 544 -3.10 -0.64 2.11
N VAL A 545 -4.01 0.26 2.51
CA VAL A 545 -3.65 1.42 3.36
C VAL A 545 -3.17 0.98 4.73
N GLN A 546 -3.84 0.00 5.36
CA GLN A 546 -3.40 -0.57 6.63
C GLN A 546 -1.98 -1.16 6.53
N LEU A 547 -1.69 -1.93 5.47
CA LEU A 547 -0.37 -2.50 5.21
C LEU A 547 0.69 -1.42 4.97
N ALA A 548 0.36 -0.36 4.23
CA ALA A 548 1.26 0.75 3.95
C ALA A 548 1.67 1.49 5.24
N ILE A 549 0.69 1.88 6.06
CA ILE A 549 0.90 2.53 7.36
C ILE A 549 1.81 1.68 8.25
N LEU A 550 1.44 0.40 8.41
CA LEU A 550 2.20 -0.54 9.23
C LEU A 550 3.65 -0.63 8.76
N CYS A 551 3.87 -0.91 7.47
CA CYS A 551 5.21 -1.16 6.95
C CYS A 551 6.10 0.09 6.97
N ASP A 552 5.56 1.28 6.69
CA ASP A 552 6.36 2.50 6.74
C ASP A 552 6.71 2.91 8.17
N ARG A 553 5.74 2.87 9.09
CA ARG A 553 5.98 3.12 10.52
C ARG A 553 6.96 2.12 11.11
N LEU A 554 6.95 0.86 10.67
CA LEU A 554 7.86 -0.16 11.20
C LEU A 554 9.21 -0.21 10.50
N PHE A 555 9.32 0.04 9.20
CA PHE A 555 10.54 -0.27 8.43
C PHE A 555 11.21 0.92 7.76
N ARG A 556 10.50 2.02 7.50
CA ARG A 556 11.09 3.18 6.78
C ARG A 556 11.33 4.37 7.70
N PHE A 557 10.29 4.85 8.37
CA PHE A 557 10.36 6.05 9.22
C PHE A 557 11.39 5.95 10.36
N PRO A 558 11.54 4.81 11.08
CA PRO A 558 12.53 4.71 12.15
C PRO A 558 13.98 4.82 11.68
N ILE A 559 14.26 4.62 10.39
CA ILE A 559 15.63 4.50 9.88
C ILE A 559 15.99 5.53 8.80
N THR A 560 15.03 6.33 8.35
CA THR A 560 15.25 7.40 7.36
C THR A 560 15.56 8.73 8.05
N GLY A 561 16.52 9.49 7.50
CA GLY A 561 16.91 10.82 7.99
C GLY A 561 17.93 10.83 9.14
N ASP A 562 18.24 12.04 9.60
CA ASP A 562 18.99 12.26 10.85
C ASP A 562 18.16 11.72 12.03
N ARG A 563 18.85 11.35 13.12
CA ARG A 563 18.22 10.93 14.36
C ARG A 563 17.91 12.07 15.32
N VAL A 564 18.54 13.22 15.13
CA VAL A 564 18.24 14.42 15.93
C VAL A 564 16.79 14.86 15.69
N ARG A 565 15.95 14.71 16.73
CA ARG A 565 14.53 15.13 16.74
C ARG A 565 13.67 14.56 15.60
N ASN A 566 13.96 13.33 15.17
CA ASN A 566 13.16 12.62 14.18
C ASN A 566 11.87 12.08 14.79
N TYR A 567 10.81 12.87 14.74
CA TYR A 567 9.53 12.57 15.37
C TYR A 567 8.80 11.40 14.69
N ASP A 568 8.84 11.29 13.36
CA ASP A 568 8.24 10.15 12.65
C ASP A 568 8.87 8.82 13.05
N GLY A 569 10.20 8.83 13.16
CA GLY A 569 10.95 7.66 13.55
C GLY A 569 10.77 7.25 15.01
N LEU A 570 10.36 8.15 15.90
CA LEU A 570 9.97 7.81 17.28
C LEU A 570 8.59 7.13 17.31
N GLY A 571 7.64 7.61 16.53
CA GLY A 571 6.27 7.05 16.47
C GLY A 571 6.30 5.60 15.99
N GLY A 572 7.14 5.31 15.00
CA GLY A 572 7.40 3.96 14.52
C GLY A 572 8.01 3.02 15.58
N GLN A 573 8.97 3.50 16.38
CA GLN A 573 9.52 2.71 17.49
C GLN A 573 8.49 2.43 18.58
N LEU A 574 7.61 3.39 18.86
CA LEU A 574 6.51 3.22 19.80
C LEU A 574 5.56 2.13 19.32
N LEU A 575 5.10 2.20 18.07
CA LEU A 575 4.23 1.17 17.48
C LEU A 575 4.89 -0.21 17.51
N PHE A 576 6.17 -0.30 17.12
CA PHE A 576 6.93 -1.55 17.19
C PHE A 576 6.96 -2.11 18.63
N GLY A 577 7.33 -1.27 19.60
CA GLY A 577 7.40 -1.66 21.02
C GLY A 577 6.06 -2.10 21.59
N TYR A 578 4.97 -1.44 21.17
CA TYR A 578 3.60 -1.78 21.56
C TYR A 578 3.18 -3.16 21.04
N LEU A 579 3.30 -3.38 19.72
CA LEU A 579 2.94 -4.66 19.09
C LEU A 579 3.81 -5.82 19.61
N HIS A 580 5.10 -5.56 19.85
CA HIS A 580 6.01 -6.57 20.39
C HIS A 580 5.63 -7.00 21.81
N ARG A 581 5.26 -6.07 22.69
CA ARG A 581 4.84 -6.41 24.07
C ARG A 581 3.56 -7.24 24.13
N ARG A 582 2.69 -7.08 23.13
CA ARG A 582 1.46 -7.86 22.99
C ARG A 582 1.65 -9.17 22.23
N SER A 583 2.88 -9.52 21.85
CA SER A 583 3.19 -10.69 21.01
C SER A 583 2.50 -10.69 19.64
N VAL A 584 2.01 -9.54 19.19
CA VAL A 584 1.41 -9.36 17.85
C VAL A 584 2.50 -9.20 16.80
N LEU A 585 3.65 -8.65 17.17
CA LEU A 585 4.88 -8.64 16.37
C LEU A 585 5.93 -9.47 17.11
N SER A 586 6.65 -10.34 16.40
CA SER A 586 7.73 -11.12 17.00
C SER A 586 8.97 -11.20 16.10
N TRP A 587 10.14 -11.19 16.73
CA TRP A 587 11.42 -11.47 16.09
C TRP A 587 12.00 -12.74 16.72
N ARG A 588 11.96 -13.86 15.98
CA ARG A 588 12.43 -15.17 16.43
C ARG A 588 13.21 -15.84 15.31
N ASP A 589 14.32 -16.50 15.64
CA ASP A 589 15.14 -17.25 14.66
C ASP A 589 15.52 -16.43 13.41
N ASN A 590 15.84 -15.14 13.62
CA ASN A 590 16.14 -14.16 12.57
C ASN A 590 15.00 -13.90 11.57
N ARG A 591 13.76 -14.16 11.98
CA ARG A 591 12.55 -13.92 11.19
C ARG A 591 11.60 -13.00 11.93
N LEU A 592 11.09 -11.99 11.22
CA LEU A 592 9.98 -11.18 11.68
C LEU A 592 8.65 -11.86 11.29
N SER A 593 7.71 -11.93 12.23
CA SER A 593 6.35 -12.42 12.00
C SER A 593 5.32 -11.57 12.72
N PHE A 594 4.09 -11.63 12.24
CA PHE A 594 2.94 -10.94 12.82
C PHE A 594 1.81 -11.92 13.13
N ASP A 595 1.10 -11.72 14.24
CA ASP A 595 -0.25 -12.24 14.38
C ASP A 595 -1.19 -11.34 13.56
N TRP A 596 -1.42 -11.72 12.31
CA TRP A 596 -2.22 -10.92 11.38
C TRP A 596 -3.71 -10.87 11.74
N LYS A 597 -4.22 -11.83 12.53
CA LYS A 597 -5.61 -11.79 13.04
C LYS A 597 -5.75 -10.75 14.15
N ALA A 598 -4.79 -10.73 15.09
CA ALA A 598 -4.82 -9.78 16.22
C ALA A 598 -4.30 -8.38 15.87
N LEU A 599 -3.62 -8.22 14.73
CA LEU A 599 -2.95 -6.98 14.35
C LEU A 599 -3.89 -5.77 14.28
N PRO A 600 -5.03 -5.80 13.54
CA PRO A 600 -5.86 -4.61 13.40
C PRO A 600 -6.39 -4.11 14.75
N ASP A 601 -6.91 -5.01 15.57
CA ASP A 601 -7.43 -4.69 16.91
C ASP A 601 -6.34 -4.12 17.82
N SER A 602 -5.12 -4.66 17.75
CA SER A 602 -4.01 -4.14 18.54
C SER A 602 -3.57 -2.73 18.09
N VAL A 603 -3.59 -2.44 16.79
CA VAL A 603 -3.26 -1.09 16.29
C VAL A 603 -4.34 -0.09 16.68
N ILE A 604 -5.62 -0.48 16.59
CA ILE A 604 -6.76 0.35 17.00
C ILE A 604 -6.72 0.62 18.50
N ALA A 605 -6.39 -0.37 19.33
CA ALA A 605 -6.24 -0.18 20.77
C ALA A 605 -5.16 0.86 21.12
N LEU A 606 -4.02 0.89 20.40
CA LEU A 606 -3.01 1.93 20.62
C LEU A 606 -3.53 3.31 20.22
N SER A 607 -4.29 3.38 19.13
CA SER A 607 -4.94 4.62 18.69
C SER A 607 -5.88 5.17 19.78
N GLU A 608 -6.70 4.32 20.39
CA GLU A 608 -7.60 4.69 21.49
C GLU A 608 -6.83 5.15 22.74
N GLU A 609 -5.73 4.50 23.09
CA GLU A 609 -4.86 4.92 24.20
C GLU A 609 -4.24 6.32 23.97
N ILE A 610 -3.83 6.64 22.74
CA ILE A 610 -3.31 7.96 22.37
C ILE A 610 -4.44 9.01 22.38
N GLU A 611 -5.62 8.68 21.84
CA GLU A 611 -6.79 9.56 21.88
C GLU A 611 -7.20 9.87 23.33
N ASP A 612 -7.17 8.89 24.23
CA ASP A 612 -7.44 9.09 25.65
C ASP A 612 -6.44 10.05 26.32
N LEU A 613 -5.16 9.90 25.98
CA LEU A 613 -4.09 10.80 26.46
C LEU A 613 -4.33 12.26 26.00
N TYR A 614 -4.86 12.46 24.79
CA TYR A 614 -5.23 13.77 24.28
C TYR A 614 -6.50 14.28 24.94
N ARG A 615 -7.57 13.48 24.97
CA ARG A 615 -8.86 13.83 25.61
C ARG A 615 -8.69 14.27 27.06
N THR A 616 -7.91 13.52 27.85
CA THR A 616 -7.60 13.87 29.25
C THR A 616 -6.61 15.02 29.40
N GLY A 617 -6.00 15.48 28.30
CA GLY A 617 -5.09 16.63 28.28
C GLY A 617 -5.78 17.96 28.56
N ILE A 618 -7.11 18.07 28.38
CA ILE A 618 -7.89 19.27 28.69
C ILE A 618 -7.86 19.63 30.18
N ASP A 619 -7.65 18.62 31.04
CA ASP A 619 -7.58 18.77 32.49
C ASP A 619 -6.15 19.09 32.98
N ARG A 620 -5.18 19.15 32.07
CA ARG A 620 -3.76 19.38 32.38
C ARG A 620 -3.33 20.76 31.94
N ASP A 621 -2.42 21.37 32.70
CA ASP A 621 -1.66 22.49 32.17
C ASP A 621 -0.67 22.00 31.10
N LYS A 622 -0.06 22.95 30.38
CA LYS A 622 0.84 22.64 29.25
C LYS A 622 2.00 21.72 29.65
N VAL A 623 2.64 21.99 30.79
CA VAL A 623 3.79 21.21 31.27
C VAL A 623 3.34 19.83 31.77
N GLY A 624 2.20 19.74 32.45
CA GLY A 624 1.57 18.51 32.87
C GLY A 624 1.24 17.59 31.69
N GLN A 625 0.74 18.14 30.58
CA GLN A 625 0.53 17.37 29.35
C GLN A 625 1.85 16.88 28.75
N TRP A 626 2.90 17.71 28.72
CA TRP A 626 4.22 17.30 28.22
C TRP A 626 4.83 16.16 29.05
N LEU A 627 4.65 16.18 30.38
CA LEU A 627 5.10 15.10 31.27
C LEU A 627 4.28 13.83 31.07
N ALA A 628 2.96 13.94 30.86
CA ALA A 628 2.09 12.80 30.59
C ALA A 628 2.47 12.11 29.27
N THR A 629 2.68 12.90 28.20
CA THR A 629 3.09 12.36 26.90
C THR A 629 4.49 11.75 26.95
N TYR A 630 5.43 12.36 27.67
CA TYR A 630 6.74 11.78 27.89
C TYR A 630 6.67 10.41 28.58
N ARG A 631 5.87 10.31 29.67
CA ARG A 631 5.66 9.03 30.37
C ARG A 631 5.06 7.97 29.46
N PHE A 632 4.05 8.32 28.67
CA PHE A 632 3.43 7.41 27.71
C PHE A 632 4.45 6.87 26.71
N VAL A 633 5.22 7.75 26.04
CA VAL A 633 6.24 7.34 25.08
C VAL A 633 7.32 6.48 25.73
N SER A 634 7.81 6.91 26.91
CA SER A 634 8.84 6.18 27.67
C SER A 634 8.40 4.80 28.13
N THR A 635 7.09 4.54 28.15
CA THR A 635 6.57 3.20 28.43
C THR A 635 7.04 2.24 27.36
N TYR A 636 7.09 2.61 26.07
CA TYR A 636 7.40 1.70 24.96
C TYR A 636 8.80 1.90 24.37
N VAL A 637 9.35 3.11 24.46
CA VAL A 637 10.68 3.44 23.94
C VAL A 637 11.56 3.96 25.07
N THR A 638 12.66 3.26 25.35
CA THR A 638 13.57 3.62 26.44
C THR A 638 14.21 5.00 26.17
N PRO A 639 14.13 5.97 27.11
CA PRO A 639 14.83 7.23 26.98
C PRO A 639 16.36 7.09 27.02
N ALA A 640 17.07 8.10 26.54
CA ALA A 640 18.53 8.18 26.65
C ALA A 640 19.00 8.12 28.12
N ALA A 641 20.08 7.37 28.39
CA ALA A 641 20.60 7.14 29.74
C ALA A 641 20.92 8.44 30.53
N GLY A 642 21.24 9.53 29.82
CA GLY A 642 21.55 10.84 30.38
C GLY A 642 20.39 11.83 30.41
N SER A 643 19.16 11.42 30.08
CA SER A 643 18.02 12.33 29.96
C SER A 643 17.65 13.01 31.29
N SER A 644 17.57 14.35 31.28
CA SER A 644 17.03 15.12 32.40
C SER A 644 15.52 14.91 32.58
N TRP A 645 14.80 14.65 31.47
CA TRP A 645 13.38 14.34 31.50
C TRP A 645 13.10 12.99 32.16
N ALA A 646 13.90 11.97 31.87
CA ALA A 646 13.77 10.64 32.48
C ALA A 646 14.07 10.66 33.98
N ARG A 647 15.03 11.48 34.43
CA ARG A 647 15.35 11.66 35.85
C ARG A 647 14.33 12.52 36.60
N GLY A 648 13.55 13.34 35.89
CA GLY A 648 12.65 14.32 36.48
C GLY A 648 13.35 15.59 37.00
N ASP A 649 14.60 15.82 36.60
CA ASP A 649 15.41 16.99 36.97
C ASP A 649 15.00 18.22 36.13
N LEU A 650 13.73 18.64 36.26
CA LEU A 650 13.13 19.67 35.40
C LEU A 650 12.82 20.95 36.20
N PRO A 651 13.21 22.14 35.70
CA PRO A 651 12.88 23.42 36.32
C PRO A 651 11.42 23.80 36.02
N LEU A 652 10.47 23.13 36.71
CA LEU A 652 9.02 23.26 36.46
C LEU A 652 8.44 24.66 36.75
N GLY A 653 9.22 25.56 37.38
CA GLY A 653 8.84 26.96 37.61
C GLY A 653 9.29 27.93 36.51
N GLU A 654 10.06 27.47 35.51
CA GLU A 654 10.59 28.31 34.43
C GLU A 654 9.68 28.32 33.18
N ALA A 655 10.00 29.20 32.23
CA ALA A 655 9.27 29.27 30.97
C ALA A 655 9.37 27.94 30.20
N PRO A 656 8.29 27.45 29.54
CA PRO A 656 8.30 26.16 28.83
C PRO A 656 9.42 25.98 27.81
N ARG A 657 9.94 27.07 27.23
CA ARG A 657 11.09 27.04 26.31
C ARG A 657 12.35 26.45 26.95
N GLU A 658 12.58 26.68 28.24
CA GLU A 658 13.73 26.16 28.96
C GLU A 658 13.64 24.64 29.15
N LEU A 659 12.43 24.11 29.36
CA LEU A 659 12.21 22.66 29.39
C LEU A 659 12.55 22.01 28.03
N VAL A 660 12.24 22.69 26.91
CA VAL A 660 12.62 22.20 25.58
C VAL A 660 14.13 22.23 25.36
N ASN A 661 14.87 23.15 25.99
CA ASN A 661 16.33 23.18 25.92
C ASN A 661 16.98 21.98 26.62
N LEU A 662 16.28 21.34 27.58
CA LEU A 662 16.75 20.15 28.30
C LEU A 662 16.48 18.83 27.56
N VAL A 663 15.76 18.86 26.44
CA VAL A 663 15.56 17.68 25.59
C VAL A 663 16.87 17.31 24.93
N ALA A 664 17.34 16.07 25.14
CA ALA A 664 18.55 15.60 24.48
C ALA A 664 18.36 15.57 22.95
N PRO A 665 19.43 15.78 22.16
CA PRO A 665 19.34 15.68 20.70
C PRO A 665 18.71 14.36 20.21
N ASP A 666 19.07 13.26 20.88
CA ASP A 666 18.50 11.91 20.69
C ASP A 666 17.89 11.41 22.01
N GLU A 667 16.82 12.06 22.44
CA GLU A 667 16.11 11.76 23.70
C GLU A 667 15.59 10.31 23.78
N PHE A 668 15.26 9.72 22.62
CA PHE A 668 14.73 8.37 22.49
C PHE A 668 15.54 7.62 21.41
N PRO A 669 16.71 7.07 21.78
CA PRO A 669 17.63 6.45 20.83
C PRO A 669 17.02 5.24 20.12
N LEU A 670 17.68 4.82 19.04
CA LEU A 670 17.30 3.59 18.35
C LEU A 670 17.44 2.38 19.27
N SER A 671 16.44 1.50 19.23
CA SER A 671 16.59 0.16 19.79
C SER A 671 17.70 -0.62 19.06
N VAL A 672 18.26 -1.63 19.72
CA VAL A 672 19.29 -2.51 19.12
C VAL A 672 18.85 -3.10 17.78
N PHE A 673 17.56 -3.40 17.65
CA PHE A 673 16.96 -3.85 16.39
C PHE A 673 17.09 -2.80 15.29
N TYR A 674 16.67 -1.56 15.56
CA TYR A 674 16.69 -0.49 14.57
C TYR A 674 18.09 0.03 14.25
N GLU A 675 19.02 0.03 15.19
CA GLU A 675 20.43 0.33 14.88
C GLU A 675 21.00 -0.66 13.86
N ALA A 676 20.73 -1.96 14.05
CA ALA A 676 21.16 -2.99 13.12
C ALA A 676 20.46 -2.87 11.76
N LEU A 677 19.15 -2.60 11.76
CA LEU A 677 18.37 -2.42 10.53
C LEU A 677 18.86 -1.20 9.74
N LYS A 678 19.03 -0.04 10.39
CA LYS A 678 19.50 1.20 9.75
C LYS A 678 20.82 0.99 9.02
N ARG A 679 21.81 0.36 9.68
CA ARG A 679 23.12 0.08 9.07
C ARG A 679 23.01 -0.76 7.79
N LYS A 680 22.12 -1.76 7.77
CA LYS A 680 21.94 -2.64 6.59
C LYS A 680 21.11 -1.99 5.49
N MET A 681 20.21 -1.08 5.85
CA MET A 681 19.26 -0.43 4.94
C MET A 681 19.79 0.86 4.32
N GLN A 682 20.83 1.48 4.90
CA GLN A 682 21.35 2.78 4.47
C GLN A 682 21.60 2.87 2.96
N PRO A 683 22.27 1.90 2.29
CA PRO A 683 22.48 1.99 0.84
C PRO A 683 21.17 2.01 0.04
N THR A 684 20.14 1.31 0.51
CA THR A 684 18.82 1.31 -0.13
C THR A 684 18.11 2.64 0.08
N ILE A 685 18.14 3.20 1.29
CA ILE A 685 17.55 4.51 1.59
C ILE A 685 18.21 5.59 0.73
N ASP A 686 19.54 5.63 0.67
CA ASP A 686 20.30 6.59 -0.12
C ASP A 686 19.95 6.49 -1.62
N SER A 687 19.71 5.27 -2.12
CA SER A 687 19.30 5.02 -3.51
C SER A 687 17.92 5.56 -3.87
N THR A 688 17.13 6.01 -2.90
CA THR A 688 15.79 6.55 -3.14
C THR A 688 15.72 8.07 -3.31
N ARG A 689 16.84 8.76 -3.17
CA ARG A 689 16.91 10.20 -3.41
C ARG A 689 16.45 10.52 -4.85
N GLY A 690 15.52 11.46 -4.99
CA GLY A 690 15.01 11.88 -6.30
C GLY A 690 14.11 10.86 -7.01
N ILE A 691 13.81 9.72 -6.38
CA ILE A 691 13.00 8.67 -7.00
C ILE A 691 11.60 9.22 -7.34
N ARG A 692 11.07 8.77 -8.48
CA ARG A 692 9.70 9.02 -8.95
C ARG A 692 9.12 7.71 -9.48
N ALA A 693 7.85 7.69 -9.86
CA ALA A 693 7.33 6.57 -10.63
C ALA A 693 8.22 6.33 -11.86
N VAL A 694 8.79 5.12 -11.98
CA VAL A 694 9.53 4.73 -13.17
C VAL A 694 8.51 4.50 -14.29
N ALA A 695 8.72 5.12 -15.45
CA ALA A 695 7.95 4.83 -16.66
C ALA A 695 8.26 3.43 -17.18
#